data_AF-A0A523W6P5-F1
#
_entry.id   AF-A0A523W6P5-F1
#
_cell.length_a   1.000
_cell.length_b   1.000
_cell.length_c   1.000
_cell.angle_alpha   90.00
_cell.angle_beta   90.00
_cell.angle_gamma   90.00
#
_symmetry.space_group_name_H-M   'P 1'
#
loop_
_entity.id
_entity.type
_entity.pdbx_description
1 polymer ?
#
loop_
_entity_poly.entity_id
_entity_poly.type
_entity_poly.pdbx_seq_one_letter_code
_entity_poly.pdbx_strand_id
1 'polypeptide(L)'
;MKLKTISAAILFATILLMMSVPLPSVKADKGPRYDDWIVRYYSDVEAAYAALKAGDVHMVGYEISSDLYADAIADPNIGLGPVGDRGMYEFDLNSNYTIQDYPGIESPLFGEKRADFRRALALMSPKDRFISQCAGGFADRIDQPIAYMHKGWRNTSYWYEDGTFPYEYDPDAAAALLDAAGFVQGTTTNPDYDSGLSWSAEYIRTYPSDHPQKPGQDMDPIQICIRNNDLRRFCAGNILLDIMLKIGMPCDVTYGALNEMYDKVMVNMNYHIYTGGWSLGRFPALSVHDLYHDDYWYPKGPNYVTGKNESNLGNYPELDAMLELAYYPPDFATAQAELKKALGFHADMQITIPLWSARSFWAWNSDIKGVVNGEGVGPENGYTFMNAYKVSGGPLVYGTIGAPVAMNIISSSWYYDYQNLDRFNMASGIDAPPYVSAADQNGFITGWTTSTWVDPDDTETKAHITQNYRSDGYFTKPVTGNQGENVNTTHIYASVWYYYQVVDAWINPGVQDIKTLRIPDAGTIDYYWDVPGYWSTYQGGVYLLSFDWFTAGGISVETTETLTADGTTGYLGTTDKVFWVKSADASGTPLTLGVDYDIYMSDLSANAADIRIINPTYLGQAITVTYLAVGDPYGYTPNNQPWNTILEGCGMFYVTEFIPGVGHGMTLKRSSHFYMEKPLLGEIDFVKKPSGGYKIDIFDVVIAASAYGSEGGAVPDVNWFPGADLAPGIPKVDIFDIVTVTGKYGQEFDIPPP
;
A
#
# COMPACT_ATOMS: atom_id res chain seq x y z
N MET A 1 -41.75 34.58 22.25
CA MET A 1 -41.98 33.38 21.41
C MET A 1 -40.81 32.42 21.61
N LYS A 2 -40.79 31.69 22.73
CA LYS A 2 -39.73 30.76 23.15
C LYS A 2 -40.36 29.71 24.06
N LEU A 3 -40.93 28.62 23.52
CA LEU A 3 -41.39 27.46 24.32
C LEU A 3 -41.91 26.27 23.46
N LYS A 4 -41.27 25.95 22.32
CA LYS A 4 -41.65 24.77 21.50
C LYS A 4 -40.53 23.79 21.15
N THR A 5 -39.27 24.09 21.45
CA THR A 5 -38.10 23.25 21.08
C THR A 5 -37.60 22.32 22.19
N ILE A 6 -38.09 22.47 23.44
CA ILE A 6 -37.59 21.69 24.59
C ILE A 6 -38.33 20.33 24.74
N SER A 7 -39.54 20.19 24.20
CA SER A 7 -40.36 18.99 24.39
C SER A 7 -39.94 17.77 23.55
N ALA A 8 -39.26 17.96 22.41
CA ALA A 8 -38.79 16.85 21.58
C ALA A 8 -37.50 16.20 22.13
N ALA A 9 -36.56 17.01 22.63
CA ALA A 9 -35.30 16.52 23.20
C ALA A 9 -35.51 15.76 24.53
N ILE A 10 -36.44 16.22 25.37
CA ILE A 10 -36.78 15.50 26.62
C ILE A 10 -37.53 14.21 26.31
N LEU A 11 -38.42 14.17 25.31
CA LEU A 11 -39.11 12.94 24.91
C LEU A 11 -38.12 11.89 24.34
N PHE A 12 -37.13 12.31 23.53
CA PHE A 12 -36.05 11.46 23.03
C PHE A 12 -35.18 10.90 24.17
N ALA A 13 -34.76 11.75 25.12
CA ALA A 13 -33.96 11.32 26.27
C ALA A 13 -34.73 10.37 27.22
N THR A 14 -36.06 10.53 27.32
CA THR A 14 -36.89 9.66 28.19
C THR A 14 -37.18 8.30 27.55
N ILE A 15 -37.20 8.21 26.21
CA ILE A 15 -37.32 6.93 25.49
C ILE A 15 -36.00 6.15 25.52
N LEU A 16 -34.85 6.84 25.42
CA LEU A 16 -33.51 6.24 25.54
C LEU A 16 -33.24 5.65 26.94
N LEU A 17 -33.80 6.23 28.01
CA LEU A 17 -33.63 5.72 29.38
C LEU A 17 -34.47 4.47 29.71
N MET A 18 -35.46 4.10 28.90
CA MET A 18 -36.37 2.98 29.18
C MET A 18 -36.02 1.65 28.45
N MET A 19 -34.93 1.60 27.67
CA MET A 19 -34.60 0.42 26.83
C MET A 19 -33.39 -0.41 27.30
N SER A 20 -32.86 -0.19 28.51
CA SER A 20 -31.78 -1.01 29.09
C SER A 20 -32.28 -2.36 29.61
N VAL A 21 -32.82 -3.19 28.72
CA VAL A 21 -32.99 -4.62 28.99
C VAL A 21 -31.70 -5.32 28.55
N PRO A 22 -30.98 -6.03 29.43
CA PRO A 22 -29.85 -6.84 29.00
C PRO A 22 -30.38 -7.94 28.08
N LEU A 23 -30.07 -7.83 26.79
CA LEU A 23 -30.38 -8.88 25.83
C LEU A 23 -29.51 -10.11 26.13
N PRO A 24 -30.07 -11.33 26.05
CA PRO A 24 -29.30 -12.55 26.24
C PRO A 24 -28.16 -12.62 25.22
N SER A 25 -26.96 -13.03 25.67
CA SER A 25 -25.81 -13.17 24.78
C SER A 25 -26.06 -14.33 23.81
N VAL A 26 -26.43 -14.00 22.59
CA VAL A 26 -26.39 -14.95 21.47
C VAL A 26 -24.92 -15.22 21.20
N LYS A 27 -24.54 -16.49 20.99
CA LYS A 27 -23.20 -16.83 20.48
C LYS A 27 -22.95 -15.97 19.25
N ALA A 28 -21.91 -15.15 19.26
CA ALA A 28 -21.67 -14.24 18.15
C ALA A 28 -21.45 -15.03 16.85
N ASP A 29 -22.25 -14.71 15.84
CA ASP A 29 -22.11 -15.26 14.49
C ASP A 29 -20.86 -14.65 13.87
N LYS A 30 -19.90 -15.47 13.41
CA LYS A 30 -18.60 -14.98 12.88
C LYS A 30 -18.59 -14.89 11.35
N GLY A 31 -17.67 -14.09 10.84
CA GLY A 31 -17.44 -13.92 9.40
C GLY A 31 -18.47 -13.02 8.68
N PRO A 32 -18.40 -12.98 7.34
CA PRO A 32 -19.22 -12.13 6.47
C PRO A 32 -20.74 -12.20 6.66
N ARG A 33 -21.46 -11.14 6.24
CA ARG A 33 -22.94 -11.10 6.34
C ARG A 33 -23.64 -12.10 5.41
N TYR A 34 -23.04 -12.40 4.26
CA TYR A 34 -23.54 -13.35 3.27
C TYR A 34 -22.80 -14.70 3.34
N ASP A 35 -23.46 -15.78 2.95
CA ASP A 35 -22.90 -17.13 3.07
C ASP A 35 -21.93 -17.48 1.93
N ASP A 36 -22.22 -17.02 0.71
CA ASP A 36 -21.46 -17.37 -0.50
C ASP A 36 -20.92 -16.10 -1.19
N TRP A 37 -19.64 -16.14 -1.56
CA TRP A 37 -18.98 -15.14 -2.38
C TRP A 37 -18.55 -15.77 -3.71
N ILE A 38 -18.94 -15.17 -4.83
CA ILE A 38 -18.61 -15.69 -6.15
C ILE A 38 -17.74 -14.66 -6.86
N VAL A 39 -16.53 -15.06 -7.24
CA VAL A 39 -15.62 -14.24 -8.03
C VAL A 39 -15.71 -14.69 -9.49
N ARG A 40 -15.84 -13.74 -10.41
CA ARG A 40 -15.86 -13.96 -11.86
C ARG A 40 -14.70 -13.22 -12.50
N TYR A 41 -13.98 -13.91 -13.38
CA TYR A 41 -12.77 -13.38 -14.02
C TYR A 41 -13.07 -12.82 -15.42
N TYR A 42 -12.88 -11.51 -15.61
CA TYR A 42 -13.02 -10.83 -16.89
C TYR A 42 -11.67 -10.45 -17.48
N SER A 43 -11.65 -10.02 -18.75
CA SER A 43 -10.42 -9.61 -19.46
C SER A 43 -9.96 -8.18 -19.13
N ASP A 44 -10.91 -7.33 -18.75
CA ASP A 44 -10.75 -5.90 -18.59
C ASP A 44 -11.95 -5.31 -17.80
N VAL A 45 -11.87 -4.01 -17.50
CA VAL A 45 -12.89 -3.28 -16.73
C VAL A 45 -14.18 -3.11 -17.52
N GLU A 46 -14.11 -2.93 -18.83
CA GLU A 46 -15.26 -2.78 -19.71
C GLU A 46 -16.13 -4.04 -19.70
N ALA A 47 -15.53 -5.23 -19.75
CA ALA A 47 -16.23 -6.51 -19.69
C ALA A 47 -16.86 -6.74 -18.31
N ALA A 48 -16.15 -6.42 -17.22
CA ALA A 48 -16.70 -6.52 -15.86
C ALA A 48 -17.86 -5.54 -15.65
N TYR A 49 -17.75 -4.31 -16.15
CA TYR A 49 -18.82 -3.31 -16.07
C TYR A 49 -20.04 -3.69 -16.94
N ALA A 50 -19.82 -4.22 -18.14
CA ALA A 50 -20.91 -4.75 -18.96
C ALA A 50 -21.67 -5.88 -18.24
N ALA A 51 -20.95 -6.75 -17.52
CA ALA A 51 -21.56 -7.78 -16.68
C ALA A 51 -22.34 -7.18 -15.49
N LEU A 52 -21.87 -6.07 -14.90
CA LEU A 52 -22.61 -5.33 -13.87
C LEU A 52 -23.95 -4.83 -14.43
N LYS A 53 -23.94 -4.23 -15.62
CA LYS A 53 -25.15 -3.74 -16.32
C LYS A 53 -26.12 -4.86 -16.67
N ALA A 54 -25.60 -6.04 -17.00
CA ALA A 54 -26.40 -7.23 -17.27
C ALA A 54 -26.99 -7.88 -16.00
N GLY A 55 -26.48 -7.51 -14.81
CA GLY A 55 -26.84 -8.13 -13.54
C GLY A 55 -26.13 -9.46 -13.28
N ASP A 56 -25.09 -9.80 -14.06
CA ASP A 56 -24.30 -11.02 -13.90
C ASP A 56 -23.30 -10.90 -12.74
N VAL A 57 -22.84 -9.68 -12.45
CA VAL A 57 -22.08 -9.35 -11.23
C VAL A 57 -22.74 -8.21 -10.49
N HIS A 58 -22.45 -8.08 -9.20
CA HIS A 58 -23.00 -7.04 -8.34
C HIS A 58 -22.02 -5.91 -8.07
N MET A 59 -20.71 -6.11 -8.26
CA MET A 59 -19.69 -5.10 -8.05
C MET A 59 -18.53 -5.33 -9.03
N VAL A 60 -18.06 -4.24 -9.63
CA VAL A 60 -16.85 -4.25 -10.47
C VAL A 60 -15.65 -4.21 -9.55
N GLY A 61 -14.72 -5.13 -9.76
CA GLY A 61 -13.53 -5.31 -8.95
C GLY A 61 -12.35 -4.45 -9.38
N TYR A 62 -12.63 -3.23 -9.82
CA TYR A 62 -11.65 -2.23 -10.17
C TYR A 62 -12.31 -0.86 -10.31
N GLU A 63 -11.48 0.17 -10.36
CA GLU A 63 -11.91 1.51 -10.76
C GLU A 63 -12.43 1.55 -12.19
N ILE A 64 -13.55 2.25 -12.42
CA ILE A 64 -14.12 2.46 -13.75
C ILE A 64 -13.48 3.66 -14.45
N SER A 65 -13.39 3.61 -15.77
CA SER A 65 -12.89 4.72 -16.59
C SER A 65 -13.86 5.91 -16.61
N SER A 66 -13.41 7.07 -17.10
CA SER A 66 -14.25 8.26 -17.26
C SER A 66 -15.46 8.03 -18.18
N ASP A 67 -15.29 7.19 -19.21
CA ASP A 67 -16.35 6.87 -20.16
C ASP A 67 -17.41 5.97 -19.50
N LEU A 68 -16.97 4.98 -18.71
CA LEU A 68 -17.87 4.13 -17.94
C LEU A 68 -18.56 4.92 -16.81
N TYR A 69 -17.88 5.90 -16.21
CA TYR A 69 -18.49 6.82 -15.25
C TYR A 69 -19.64 7.61 -15.89
N ALA A 70 -19.46 8.12 -17.11
CA ALA A 70 -20.51 8.86 -17.82
C ALA A 70 -21.76 8.00 -18.09
N ASP A 71 -21.60 6.70 -18.34
CA ASP A 71 -22.71 5.74 -18.41
C ASP A 71 -23.32 5.48 -17.02
N ALA A 72 -22.48 5.29 -16.00
CA ALA A 72 -22.92 4.93 -14.66
C ALA A 72 -23.79 6.01 -14.00
N ILE A 73 -23.42 7.29 -14.14
CA ILE A 73 -24.22 8.40 -13.59
C ILE A 73 -25.58 8.58 -14.27
N ALA A 74 -25.80 7.92 -15.42
CA ALA A 74 -27.07 7.92 -16.12
C ALA A 74 -27.98 6.75 -15.70
N ASP A 75 -27.49 5.81 -14.89
CA ASP A 75 -28.22 4.63 -14.42
C ASP A 75 -28.43 4.67 -12.90
N PRO A 76 -29.64 5.02 -12.40
CA PRO A 76 -29.91 5.11 -10.97
C PRO A 76 -29.83 3.77 -10.22
N ASN A 77 -29.67 2.65 -10.93
CA ASN A 77 -29.48 1.34 -10.33
C ASN A 77 -28.00 1.00 -10.08
N ILE A 78 -27.07 1.90 -10.41
CA ILE A 78 -25.63 1.74 -10.16
C ILE A 78 -25.22 2.73 -9.08
N GLY A 79 -24.70 2.22 -7.97
CA GLY A 79 -24.03 3.03 -6.95
C GLY A 79 -22.58 3.29 -7.34
N LEU A 80 -22.14 4.52 -7.10
CA LEU A 80 -20.76 4.95 -7.31
C LEU A 80 -20.10 5.34 -5.99
N GLY A 81 -18.84 4.96 -5.82
CA GLY A 81 -18.00 5.33 -4.68
C GLY A 81 -16.75 6.06 -5.16
N PRO A 82 -16.52 7.33 -4.79
CA PRO A 82 -15.30 8.03 -5.14
C PRO A 82 -14.12 7.48 -4.32
N VAL A 83 -12.97 7.32 -4.95
CA VAL A 83 -11.72 6.87 -4.31
C VAL A 83 -10.62 7.84 -4.69
N GLY A 84 -10.00 8.47 -3.70
CA GLY A 84 -8.69 9.10 -3.90
C GLY A 84 -7.63 8.02 -3.85
N ASP A 85 -6.92 7.81 -4.95
CA ASP A 85 -5.85 6.81 -5.03
C ASP A 85 -4.65 7.23 -4.16
N ARG A 86 -3.93 6.24 -3.59
CA ARG A 86 -2.58 6.42 -3.03
C ARG A 86 -1.51 6.52 -4.11
N GLY A 87 -1.90 6.92 -5.31
CA GLY A 87 -1.01 7.14 -6.44
C GLY A 87 -0.46 8.57 -6.47
N MET A 88 0.70 8.69 -7.09
CA MET A 88 1.28 9.96 -7.52
C MET A 88 1.63 9.88 -9.01
N TYR A 89 1.34 10.95 -9.73
CA TYR A 89 1.75 11.17 -11.12
C TYR A 89 2.64 12.41 -11.15
N GLU A 90 3.76 12.31 -11.85
CA GLU A 90 4.80 13.34 -11.82
C GLU A 90 5.56 13.45 -13.16
N PHE A 91 6.32 14.51 -13.31
CA PHE A 91 7.47 14.50 -14.21
C PHE A 91 8.73 14.15 -13.42
N ASP A 92 9.30 12.99 -13.73
CA ASP A 92 10.57 12.54 -13.19
C ASP A 92 11.71 13.28 -13.89
N LEU A 93 12.59 13.90 -13.11
CA LEU A 93 13.72 14.69 -13.63
C LEU A 93 15.03 14.02 -13.26
N ASN A 94 15.76 13.50 -14.26
CA ASN A 94 17.02 12.81 -14.03
C ASN A 94 18.13 13.81 -13.70
N SER A 95 18.48 13.91 -12.42
CA SER A 95 19.47 14.85 -11.92
C SER A 95 20.91 14.32 -12.00
N ASN A 96 21.13 13.15 -12.61
CA ASN A 96 22.46 12.58 -12.82
C ASN A 96 23.35 13.52 -13.65
N TYR A 97 24.66 13.49 -13.39
CA TYR A 97 25.61 14.37 -14.08
C TYR A 97 25.56 14.22 -15.60
N THR A 98 25.36 13.00 -16.11
CA THR A 98 25.34 12.71 -17.55
C THR A 98 24.43 11.52 -17.86
N ILE A 99 24.00 11.38 -19.11
CA ILE A 99 23.22 10.23 -19.58
C ILE A 99 23.96 9.52 -20.72
N GLN A 100 23.56 8.27 -21.00
CA GLN A 100 24.23 7.45 -22.00
C GLN A 100 24.19 8.06 -23.41
N ASP A 101 23.12 8.76 -23.78
CA ASP A 101 23.00 9.44 -25.09
C ASP A 101 23.95 10.66 -25.21
N TYR A 102 24.36 11.25 -24.08
CA TYR A 102 25.27 12.41 -24.03
C TYR A 102 26.46 12.19 -23.08
N PRO A 103 27.29 11.17 -23.33
CA PRO A 103 28.26 10.69 -22.35
C PRO A 103 29.32 11.76 -22.02
N GLY A 104 29.43 12.09 -20.74
CA GLY A 104 30.39 13.06 -20.22
C GLY A 104 30.01 14.53 -20.44
N ILE A 105 28.81 14.81 -20.95
CA ILE A 105 28.22 16.15 -21.01
C ILE A 105 27.39 16.36 -19.75
N GLU A 106 27.59 17.51 -19.07
CA GLU A 106 26.81 17.89 -17.88
C GLU A 106 25.33 18.05 -18.26
N SER A 107 24.45 17.34 -17.55
CA SER A 107 23.01 17.42 -17.73
C SER A 107 22.48 18.82 -17.38
N PRO A 108 21.55 19.39 -18.15
CA PRO A 108 20.87 20.63 -17.77
C PRO A 108 19.99 20.46 -16.53
N LEU A 109 19.74 19.22 -16.08
CA LEU A 109 19.04 18.91 -14.82
C LEU A 109 19.99 18.52 -13.69
N PHE A 110 21.32 18.66 -13.86
CA PHE A 110 22.32 18.18 -12.92
C PHE A 110 22.23 18.83 -11.51
N GLY A 111 21.91 18.00 -10.51
CA GLY A 111 22.10 18.27 -9.08
C GLY A 111 21.61 19.65 -8.58
N GLU A 112 22.19 20.16 -7.50
CA GLU A 112 21.84 21.50 -6.99
C GLU A 112 22.27 22.63 -7.96
N LYS A 113 23.37 22.43 -8.69
CA LYS A 113 23.95 23.44 -9.60
C LYS A 113 22.94 23.93 -10.66
N ARG A 114 22.06 23.04 -11.14
CA ARG A 114 21.06 23.37 -12.17
C ARG A 114 19.62 23.38 -11.66
N ALA A 115 19.42 23.62 -10.35
CA ALA A 115 18.07 23.67 -9.76
C ALA A 115 17.12 24.68 -10.45
N ASP A 116 17.62 25.84 -10.89
CA ASP A 116 16.80 26.84 -11.58
C ASP A 116 16.26 26.37 -12.95
N PHE A 117 16.96 25.46 -13.62
CA PHE A 117 16.44 24.83 -14.83
C PHE A 117 15.21 23.96 -14.50
N ARG A 118 15.27 23.17 -13.42
CA ARG A 118 14.14 22.33 -12.96
C ARG A 118 12.98 23.18 -12.44
N ARG A 119 13.26 24.26 -11.72
CA ARG A 119 12.25 25.25 -11.30
C ARG A 119 11.54 25.90 -12.49
N ALA A 120 12.26 26.17 -13.58
CA ALA A 120 11.63 26.66 -14.80
C ALA A 120 10.69 25.61 -15.42
N LEU A 121 11.06 24.32 -15.43
CA LEU A 121 10.16 23.24 -15.88
C LEU A 121 8.89 23.15 -15.02
N ALA A 122 8.99 23.39 -13.71
CA ALA A 122 7.83 23.45 -12.82
C ALA A 122 6.90 24.63 -13.18
N LEU A 123 7.45 25.82 -13.43
CA LEU A 123 6.71 26.99 -13.91
C LEU A 123 6.08 26.77 -15.31
N MET A 124 6.62 25.86 -16.12
CA MET A 124 6.05 25.46 -17.41
C MET A 124 4.94 24.42 -17.30
N SER A 125 4.65 23.90 -16.10
CA SER A 125 3.73 22.77 -15.90
C SER A 125 2.34 23.25 -15.48
N PRO A 126 1.35 23.39 -16.39
CA PRO A 126 0.01 23.85 -16.06
C PRO A 126 -0.81 22.77 -15.35
N LYS A 127 -0.55 22.55 -14.05
CA LYS A 127 -1.17 21.46 -13.26
C LYS A 127 -2.70 21.49 -13.29
N ASP A 128 -3.32 22.66 -13.20
CA ASP A 128 -4.78 22.79 -13.28
C ASP A 128 -5.33 22.39 -14.66
N ARG A 129 -4.56 22.64 -15.73
CA ARG A 129 -4.88 22.17 -17.09
C ARG A 129 -4.70 20.66 -17.20
N PHE A 130 -3.67 20.07 -16.58
CA PHE A 130 -3.51 18.61 -16.57
C PHE A 130 -4.70 17.94 -15.89
N ILE A 131 -5.16 18.47 -14.75
CA ILE A 131 -6.30 17.91 -14.02
C ILE A 131 -7.58 18.04 -14.85
N SER A 132 -7.88 19.23 -15.37
CA SER A 132 -9.13 19.47 -16.10
C SER A 132 -9.17 18.82 -17.49
N GLN A 133 -8.08 18.88 -18.25
CA GLN A 133 -8.01 18.40 -19.63
C GLN A 133 -7.53 16.95 -19.75
N CYS A 134 -6.46 16.58 -19.04
CA CYS A 134 -5.84 15.27 -19.21
C CYS A 134 -6.49 14.21 -18.32
N ALA A 135 -6.83 14.55 -17.07
CA ALA A 135 -7.53 13.66 -16.15
C ALA A 135 -9.05 13.84 -16.15
N GLY A 136 -9.61 14.76 -16.96
CA GLY A 136 -11.06 14.98 -17.04
C GLY A 136 -11.71 15.47 -15.74
N GLY A 137 -10.93 16.03 -14.81
CA GLY A 137 -11.36 16.39 -13.45
C GLY A 137 -11.24 15.27 -12.40
N PHE A 138 -10.75 14.08 -12.80
CA PHE A 138 -10.63 12.89 -11.96
C PHE A 138 -9.24 12.81 -11.32
N ALA A 139 -8.84 13.90 -10.66
CA ALA A 139 -7.53 14.02 -10.05
C ALA A 139 -7.50 15.12 -8.99
N ASP A 140 -6.65 14.92 -7.99
CA ASP A 140 -6.30 15.91 -6.96
C ASP A 140 -4.90 16.45 -7.21
N ARG A 141 -4.74 17.78 -7.25
CA ARG A 141 -3.43 18.41 -7.39
C ARG A 141 -2.53 18.08 -6.20
N ILE A 142 -1.27 17.78 -6.48
CA ILE A 142 -0.20 17.66 -5.49
C ILE A 142 1.02 18.49 -5.92
N ASP A 143 1.77 19.00 -4.94
CA ASP A 143 2.96 19.83 -5.18
C ASP A 143 4.25 19.26 -4.56
N GLN A 144 4.12 18.17 -3.81
CA GLN A 144 5.19 17.44 -3.14
C GLN A 144 5.01 15.94 -3.42
N PRO A 145 6.07 15.12 -3.30
CA PRO A 145 6.02 13.73 -3.73
C PRO A 145 5.27 12.80 -2.76
N ILE A 146 4.03 13.14 -2.46
CA ILE A 146 3.12 12.40 -1.59
C ILE A 146 1.72 12.39 -2.22
N ALA A 147 0.96 11.32 -2.00
CA ALA A 147 -0.43 11.29 -2.43
C ALA A 147 -1.26 12.37 -1.73
N TYR A 148 -2.29 12.89 -2.39
CA TYR A 148 -3.12 13.98 -1.87
C TYR A 148 -3.76 13.64 -0.50
N MET A 149 -4.18 12.39 -0.30
CA MET A 149 -4.72 11.94 0.99
C MET A 149 -3.70 12.04 2.14
N HIS A 150 -2.41 11.97 1.83
CA HIS A 150 -1.34 12.12 2.81
C HIS A 150 -0.96 13.59 3.08
N LYS A 151 -1.76 14.58 2.62
CA LYS A 151 -1.45 16.01 2.79
C LYS A 151 -1.20 16.47 4.23
N GLY A 152 -1.59 15.71 5.26
CA GLY A 152 -1.17 15.96 6.65
C GLY A 152 0.36 15.88 6.88
N TRP A 153 1.09 15.19 6.00
CA TRP A 153 2.55 15.06 5.99
C TRP A 153 3.24 16.15 5.17
N ARG A 154 2.49 17.02 4.48
CA ARG A 154 3.07 18.05 3.61
C ARG A 154 3.89 19.08 4.38
N ASN A 155 4.89 19.64 3.71
CA ASN A 155 5.45 20.93 4.06
C ASN A 155 4.50 22.05 3.62
N THR A 156 3.97 22.84 4.54
CA THR A 156 2.97 23.89 4.24
C THR A 156 3.54 25.11 3.52
N SER A 157 4.87 25.23 3.41
CA SER A 157 5.50 26.33 2.67
C SER A 157 5.52 26.09 1.15
N TYR A 158 5.15 24.89 0.68
CA TYR A 158 5.19 24.50 -0.73
C TYR A 158 3.89 23.80 -1.13
N TRP A 159 2.73 24.40 -0.87
CA TRP A 159 1.44 23.78 -1.17
C TRP A 159 0.41 24.77 -1.71
N TYR A 160 -0.26 24.42 -2.81
CA TYR A 160 -1.20 25.31 -3.50
C TYR A 160 -2.40 25.73 -2.65
N GLU A 161 -2.99 24.81 -1.85
CA GLU A 161 -4.15 25.14 -1.00
C GLU A 161 -3.81 26.20 0.06
N ASP A 162 -2.54 26.28 0.44
CA ASP A 162 -2.03 27.26 1.41
C ASP A 162 -1.63 28.58 0.73
N GLY A 163 -1.66 28.64 -0.61
CA GLY A 163 -1.23 29.79 -1.41
C GLY A 163 0.28 30.04 -1.36
N THR A 164 1.06 29.04 -1.00
CA THR A 164 2.51 29.16 -0.73
C THR A 164 3.39 28.51 -1.79
N PHE A 165 2.83 27.70 -2.69
CA PHE A 165 3.62 27.04 -3.73
C PHE A 165 4.24 28.07 -4.70
N PRO A 166 5.57 28.15 -4.82
CA PRO A 166 6.25 29.23 -5.54
C PRO A 166 6.35 28.98 -7.06
N TYR A 167 6.00 27.79 -7.54
CA TYR A 167 6.17 27.39 -8.93
C TYR A 167 4.82 27.19 -9.64
N GLU A 168 3.85 28.07 -9.36
CA GLU A 168 2.60 28.11 -10.13
C GLU A 168 2.87 28.35 -11.62
N TYR A 169 1.99 27.82 -12.49
CA TYR A 169 2.18 27.92 -13.93
C TYR A 169 2.34 29.37 -14.40
N ASP A 170 3.53 29.71 -14.86
CA ASP A 170 3.92 31.02 -15.35
C ASP A 170 5.10 30.86 -16.33
N PRO A 171 4.81 30.64 -17.63
CA PRO A 171 5.86 30.44 -18.63
C PRO A 171 6.70 31.70 -18.89
N ASP A 172 6.22 32.91 -18.57
CA ASP A 172 7.02 34.14 -18.61
C ASP A 172 8.05 34.14 -17.47
N ALA A 173 7.65 33.77 -16.26
CA ALA A 173 8.59 33.58 -15.15
C ALA A 173 9.58 32.43 -15.44
N ALA A 174 9.14 31.36 -16.10
CA ALA A 174 10.02 30.28 -16.53
C ALA A 174 11.10 30.78 -17.49
N ALA A 175 10.72 31.59 -18.50
CA ALA A 175 11.65 32.18 -19.45
C ALA A 175 12.67 33.09 -18.75
N ALA A 176 12.21 33.94 -17.83
CA ALA A 176 13.07 34.83 -17.06
C ALA A 176 14.03 34.08 -16.13
N LEU A 177 13.58 32.98 -15.52
CA LEU A 177 14.40 32.15 -14.65
C LEU A 177 15.51 31.43 -15.42
N LEU A 178 15.21 30.93 -16.62
CA LEU A 178 16.22 30.36 -17.52
C LEU A 178 17.27 31.38 -17.94
N ASP A 179 16.84 32.60 -18.30
CA ASP A 179 17.77 33.68 -18.65
C ASP A 179 18.68 34.03 -17.47
N ALA A 180 18.11 34.12 -16.26
CA ALA A 180 18.87 34.36 -15.03
C ALA A 180 19.86 33.22 -14.69
N ALA A 181 19.49 31.98 -14.99
CA ALA A 181 20.34 30.80 -14.84
C ALA A 181 21.39 30.65 -15.98
N GLY A 182 21.40 31.57 -16.95
CA GLY A 182 22.36 31.60 -18.05
C GLY A 182 21.96 30.77 -19.27
N PHE A 183 20.79 30.14 -19.28
CA PHE A 183 20.24 29.41 -20.43
C PHE A 183 19.60 30.38 -21.43
N VAL A 184 20.34 31.38 -21.87
CA VAL A 184 19.84 32.49 -22.70
C VAL A 184 19.59 32.06 -24.14
N GLN A 185 18.78 32.83 -24.87
CA GLN A 185 18.58 32.67 -26.31
C GLN A 185 19.89 32.84 -27.09
N GLY A 186 20.18 31.89 -27.98
CA GLY A 186 21.33 31.91 -28.87
C GLY A 186 21.05 32.66 -30.18
N THR A 187 21.48 32.07 -31.29
CA THR A 187 21.29 32.65 -32.64
C THR A 187 20.65 31.69 -33.65
N THR A 188 20.52 30.41 -33.29
CA THR A 188 19.82 29.41 -34.12
C THR A 188 18.32 29.60 -33.99
N THR A 189 17.61 29.82 -35.09
CA THR A 189 16.15 30.05 -35.09
C THR A 189 15.40 28.88 -34.46
N ASN A 190 14.44 29.19 -33.58
CA ASN A 190 13.51 28.22 -33.02
C ASN A 190 12.37 27.94 -34.02
N PRO A 191 12.23 26.70 -34.55
CA PRO A 191 11.16 26.38 -35.48
C PRO A 191 9.76 26.45 -34.86
N ASP A 192 9.66 26.36 -33.53
CA ASP A 192 8.41 26.38 -32.76
C ASP A 192 8.09 27.76 -32.17
N TYR A 193 8.82 28.81 -32.58
CA TYR A 193 8.56 30.18 -32.11
C TYR A 193 7.15 30.64 -32.47
N ASP A 194 6.41 31.15 -31.48
CA ASP A 194 5.10 31.76 -31.64
C ASP A 194 5.12 33.22 -31.16
N SER A 195 5.13 34.15 -32.12
CA SER A 195 5.10 35.60 -31.85
C SER A 195 3.86 36.09 -31.08
N GLY A 196 2.81 35.27 -30.97
CA GLY A 196 1.63 35.55 -30.15
C GLY A 196 1.82 35.28 -28.66
N LEU A 197 2.92 34.65 -28.26
CA LEU A 197 3.23 34.27 -26.88
C LEU A 197 4.47 35.05 -26.40
N SER A 198 4.33 35.86 -25.35
CA SER A 198 5.40 36.73 -24.84
C SER A 198 6.64 35.99 -24.36
N TRP A 199 6.45 34.75 -23.90
CA TRP A 199 7.48 33.87 -23.37
C TRP A 199 8.11 32.96 -24.44
N SER A 200 7.56 32.91 -25.66
CA SER A 200 8.14 32.07 -26.71
C SER A 200 9.46 32.65 -27.20
N ALA A 201 10.48 31.80 -27.33
CA ALA A 201 11.83 32.20 -27.72
C ALA A 201 11.99 32.13 -29.24
N GLU A 202 12.52 33.21 -29.83
CA GLU A 202 12.81 33.29 -31.27
C GLU A 202 14.01 32.41 -31.65
N TYR A 203 14.92 32.17 -30.70
CA TYR A 203 16.12 31.36 -30.88
C TYR A 203 16.20 30.23 -29.86
N ILE A 204 16.86 29.13 -30.25
CA ILE A 204 17.21 28.02 -29.39
C ILE A 204 18.08 28.52 -28.22
N ARG A 205 17.79 28.03 -27.02
CA ARG A 205 18.56 28.36 -25.80
C ARG A 205 19.93 27.70 -25.82
N THR A 206 20.89 28.35 -25.18
CA THR A 206 22.28 27.89 -25.09
C THR A 206 22.61 27.38 -23.70
N TYR A 207 23.67 26.58 -23.59
CA TYR A 207 24.23 26.22 -22.30
C TYR A 207 24.86 27.44 -21.61
N PRO A 208 24.74 27.56 -20.28
CA PRO A 208 25.33 28.64 -19.51
C PRO A 208 26.85 28.76 -19.70
N SER A 209 27.39 29.96 -19.46
CA SER A 209 28.83 30.22 -19.63
C SER A 209 29.74 29.39 -18.69
N ASP A 210 29.18 28.85 -17.60
CA ASP A 210 29.86 27.99 -16.64
C ASP A 210 29.71 26.49 -16.95
N HIS A 211 29.08 26.13 -18.07
CA HIS A 211 28.96 24.74 -18.51
C HIS A 211 30.35 24.20 -18.88
N PRO A 212 30.79 23.03 -18.35
CA PRO A 212 32.18 22.59 -18.48
C PRO A 212 32.58 22.23 -19.93
N GLN A 213 31.67 21.63 -20.69
CA GLN A 213 31.96 21.10 -22.04
C GLN A 213 31.49 22.01 -23.19
N LYS A 214 30.36 22.72 -23.03
CA LYS A 214 29.65 23.41 -24.11
C LYS A 214 29.23 24.86 -23.78
N PRO A 215 30.07 25.69 -23.13
CA PRO A 215 29.64 27.02 -22.69
C PRO A 215 29.22 27.89 -23.87
N GLY A 216 27.99 28.45 -23.81
CA GLY A 216 27.41 29.32 -24.83
C GLY A 216 27.05 28.66 -26.16
N GLN A 217 27.16 27.32 -26.27
CA GLN A 217 26.68 26.58 -27.44
C GLN A 217 25.19 26.28 -27.30
N ASP A 218 24.49 26.05 -28.41
CA ASP A 218 23.11 25.58 -28.39
C ASP A 218 22.98 24.34 -27.50
N MET A 219 21.88 24.25 -26.76
CA MET A 219 21.61 23.10 -25.91
C MET A 219 21.50 21.82 -26.75
N ASP A 220 21.99 20.71 -26.21
CA ASP A 220 21.62 19.41 -26.77
C ASP A 220 20.14 19.14 -26.51
N PRO A 221 19.45 18.38 -27.38
CA PRO A 221 18.06 18.03 -27.17
C PRO A 221 17.81 17.35 -25.82
N ILE A 222 16.76 17.78 -25.12
CA ILE A 222 16.31 17.13 -23.91
C ILE A 222 15.65 15.79 -24.29
N GLN A 223 16.22 14.66 -23.85
CA GLN A 223 15.61 13.33 -23.96
C GLN A 223 14.34 13.22 -23.09
N ILE A 224 13.17 13.26 -23.71
CA ILE A 224 11.88 13.16 -23.02
C ILE A 224 11.23 11.81 -23.33
N CYS A 225 10.90 11.07 -22.28
CA CYS A 225 10.20 9.79 -22.35
C CYS A 225 8.72 10.00 -21.96
N ILE A 226 7.79 9.69 -22.87
CA ILE A 226 6.35 9.87 -22.65
C ILE A 226 5.63 8.52 -22.75
N ARG A 227 4.97 8.10 -21.65
CA ARG A 227 4.14 6.89 -21.64
C ARG A 227 2.90 7.09 -22.51
N ASN A 228 2.71 6.22 -23.49
CA ASN A 228 1.56 6.28 -24.42
C ASN A 228 0.40 5.35 -24.04
N ASN A 229 0.63 4.37 -23.15
CA ASN A 229 -0.40 3.44 -22.67
C ASN A 229 -1.17 3.95 -21.43
N ASP A 230 -0.86 5.15 -20.94
CA ASP A 230 -1.71 5.93 -20.02
C ASP A 230 -2.01 7.27 -20.69
N LEU A 231 -3.28 7.47 -21.09
CA LEU A 231 -3.69 8.64 -21.87
C LEU A 231 -3.54 9.95 -21.09
N ARG A 232 -3.60 9.92 -19.75
CA ARG A 232 -3.46 11.11 -18.90
C ARG A 232 -2.00 11.57 -18.91
N ARG A 233 -1.06 10.62 -18.73
CA ARG A 233 0.39 10.88 -18.81
C ARG A 233 0.81 11.31 -20.21
N PHE A 234 0.28 10.65 -21.24
CA PHE A 234 0.50 11.02 -22.63
C PHE A 234 0.06 12.46 -22.91
N CYS A 235 -1.13 12.85 -22.46
CA CYS A 235 -1.64 14.22 -22.60
C CYS A 235 -0.75 15.24 -21.86
N ALA A 236 -0.40 14.99 -20.60
CA ALA A 236 0.42 15.91 -19.80
C ALA A 236 1.83 16.08 -20.40
N GLY A 237 2.48 14.98 -20.80
CA GLY A 237 3.81 15.02 -21.43
C GLY A 237 3.82 15.82 -22.73
N ASN A 238 2.80 15.66 -23.58
CA ASN A 238 2.69 16.43 -24.83
C ASN A 238 2.46 17.93 -24.60
N ILE A 239 1.72 18.31 -23.55
CA ILE A 239 1.53 19.72 -23.20
C ILE A 239 2.85 20.33 -22.71
N LEU A 240 3.61 19.63 -21.85
CA LEU A 240 4.92 20.13 -21.41
C LEU A 240 5.89 20.25 -22.59
N LEU A 241 5.96 19.23 -23.45
CA LEU A 241 6.79 19.23 -24.66
C LEU A 241 6.53 20.45 -25.55
N ASP A 242 5.25 20.75 -25.83
CA ASP A 242 4.85 21.89 -26.65
C ASP A 242 5.36 23.23 -26.06
N ILE A 243 5.26 23.39 -24.74
CA ILE A 243 5.74 24.59 -24.04
C ILE A 243 7.27 24.67 -24.09
N MET A 244 7.97 23.55 -23.85
CA MET A 244 9.44 23.49 -23.91
C MET A 244 9.99 23.84 -25.30
N LEU A 245 9.40 23.31 -26.37
CA LEU A 245 9.79 23.65 -27.73
C LEU A 245 9.60 25.15 -28.01
N LYS A 246 8.43 25.71 -27.65
CA LYS A 246 8.12 27.14 -27.82
C LYS A 246 9.03 28.06 -27.01
N ILE A 247 9.51 27.63 -25.84
CA ILE A 247 10.44 28.43 -25.01
C ILE A 247 11.91 28.31 -25.46
N GLY A 248 12.17 27.57 -26.54
CA GLY A 248 13.50 27.43 -27.15
C GLY A 248 14.33 26.29 -26.61
N MET A 249 13.73 25.31 -25.91
CA MET A 249 14.42 24.09 -25.51
C MET A 249 14.31 23.04 -26.61
N PRO A 250 15.43 22.60 -27.21
CA PRO A 250 15.39 21.49 -28.14
C PRO A 250 15.02 20.22 -27.38
N CYS A 251 14.15 19.38 -27.95
CA CYS A 251 13.68 18.15 -27.33
C CYS A 251 13.79 16.98 -28.31
N ASP A 252 14.12 15.80 -27.79
CA ASP A 252 14.09 14.53 -28.50
C ASP A 252 13.20 13.56 -27.72
N VAL A 253 12.13 13.09 -28.37
CA VAL A 253 10.99 12.48 -27.67
C VAL A 253 10.89 11.01 -28.02
N THR A 254 10.86 10.18 -26.98
CA THR A 254 10.52 8.76 -27.09
C THR A 254 9.12 8.53 -26.54
N TYR A 255 8.22 8.04 -27.40
CA TYR A 255 6.91 7.54 -26.98
C TYR A 255 6.95 6.03 -26.82
N GLY A 256 6.37 5.50 -25.75
CA GLY A 256 6.30 4.04 -25.57
C GLY A 256 5.42 3.57 -24.43
N ALA A 257 5.16 2.27 -24.41
CA ALA A 257 4.43 1.63 -23.31
C ALA A 257 5.33 1.43 -22.09
N LEU A 258 4.75 0.99 -20.95
CA LEU A 258 5.50 0.77 -19.70
C LEU A 258 6.77 -0.05 -19.92
N ASN A 259 6.67 -1.22 -20.56
CA ASN A 259 7.81 -2.13 -20.74
C ASN A 259 8.94 -1.52 -21.59
N GLU A 260 8.59 -0.68 -22.57
CA GLU A 260 9.57 0.01 -23.42
C GLU A 260 10.26 1.15 -22.65
N MET A 261 9.49 1.88 -21.84
CA MET A 261 10.02 2.95 -21.00
C MET A 261 10.86 2.41 -19.84
N TYR A 262 10.51 1.23 -19.30
CA TYR A 262 11.20 0.61 -18.17
C TYR A 262 12.69 0.41 -18.44
N ASP A 263 13.04 -0.10 -19.61
CA ASP A 263 14.43 -0.31 -19.96
C ASP A 263 15.18 1.03 -20.14
N LYS A 264 14.58 2.04 -20.80
CA LYS A 264 15.26 3.33 -21.01
C LYS A 264 15.40 4.14 -19.71
N VAL A 265 14.38 4.13 -18.86
CA VAL A 265 14.29 4.98 -17.65
C VAL A 265 14.85 4.26 -16.42
N MET A 266 14.33 3.10 -16.05
CA MET A 266 14.69 2.45 -14.78
C MET A 266 15.93 1.56 -14.90
N VAL A 267 16.14 0.89 -16.05
CA VAL A 267 17.33 0.04 -16.24
C VAL A 267 18.55 0.87 -16.62
N ASN A 268 18.41 1.70 -17.67
CA ASN A 268 19.54 2.42 -18.25
C ASN A 268 19.68 3.87 -17.75
N MET A 269 18.66 4.43 -17.10
CA MET A 269 18.64 5.83 -16.63
C MET A 269 19.06 6.82 -17.73
N ASN A 270 18.68 6.52 -18.98
CA ASN A 270 19.08 7.24 -20.18
C ASN A 270 17.95 8.14 -20.70
N TYR A 271 17.62 9.14 -19.88
CA TYR A 271 16.54 10.08 -20.10
C TYR A 271 16.81 11.36 -19.29
N HIS A 272 16.18 12.47 -19.67
CA HIS A 272 16.18 13.70 -18.88
C HIS A 272 14.86 13.92 -18.16
N ILE A 273 13.73 13.73 -18.86
CA ILE A 273 12.37 13.91 -18.33
C ILE A 273 11.55 12.67 -18.66
N TYR A 274 10.78 12.17 -17.69
CA TYR A 274 9.87 11.06 -17.90
C TYR A 274 8.49 11.32 -17.29
N THR A 275 7.42 10.91 -17.96
CA THR A 275 6.06 10.95 -17.40
C THR A 275 5.86 9.81 -16.39
N GLY A 276 6.31 10.07 -15.17
CA GLY A 276 6.41 9.16 -14.05
C GLY A 276 5.12 8.90 -13.29
N GLY A 277 5.24 8.04 -12.29
CA GLY A 277 4.23 7.90 -11.26
C GLY A 277 4.26 6.56 -10.55
N TRP A 278 3.83 6.58 -9.28
CA TRP A 278 4.05 5.56 -8.27
C TRP A 278 2.78 5.26 -7.49
N SER A 279 2.61 4.00 -7.08
CA SER A 279 1.70 3.63 -6.00
C SER A 279 2.44 3.77 -4.67
N LEU A 280 1.85 4.49 -3.71
CA LEU A 280 2.49 4.82 -2.45
C LEU A 280 1.87 4.03 -1.28
N GLY A 281 2.68 3.77 -0.26
CA GLY A 281 2.24 3.10 0.96
C GLY A 281 1.41 4.01 1.87
N ARG A 282 0.90 3.43 2.97
CA ARG A 282 0.17 4.14 4.04
C ARG A 282 0.99 5.26 4.69
N PHE A 283 2.31 5.06 4.81
CA PHE A 283 3.22 5.97 5.48
C PHE A 283 4.18 6.61 4.48
N PRO A 284 4.02 7.91 4.15
CA PRO A 284 4.85 8.58 3.17
C PRO A 284 6.35 8.54 3.47
N ALA A 285 6.75 8.48 4.74
CA ALA A 285 8.16 8.44 5.13
C ALA A 285 8.90 7.22 4.55
N LEU A 286 8.21 6.08 4.43
CA LEU A 286 8.77 4.86 3.85
C LEU A 286 8.94 5.03 2.33
N SER A 287 7.86 5.34 1.62
CA SER A 287 7.89 5.43 0.16
C SER A 287 8.79 6.57 -0.35
N VAL A 288 8.85 7.71 0.34
CA VAL A 288 9.71 8.83 -0.09
C VAL A 288 11.19 8.53 0.16
N HIS A 289 11.54 7.74 1.19
CA HIS A 289 12.92 7.25 1.36
C HIS A 289 13.33 6.35 0.19
N ASP A 290 12.54 5.33 -0.15
CA ASP A 290 12.83 4.43 -1.27
C ASP A 290 12.99 5.17 -2.60
N LEU A 291 12.14 6.17 -2.85
CA LEU A 291 12.10 6.88 -4.14
C LEU A 291 13.21 7.91 -4.30
N TYR A 292 13.78 8.44 -3.22
CA TYR A 292 14.67 9.60 -3.30
C TYR A 292 15.97 9.48 -2.48
N HIS A 293 16.16 8.46 -1.64
CA HIS A 293 17.44 8.23 -0.95
C HIS A 293 18.47 7.60 -1.90
N ASP A 294 19.73 8.01 -1.82
CA ASP A 294 20.77 7.64 -2.78
C ASP A 294 21.20 6.15 -2.76
N ASP A 295 20.88 5.43 -1.68
CA ASP A 295 21.02 3.97 -1.57
C ASP A 295 20.18 3.21 -2.61
N TYR A 296 19.09 3.82 -3.07
CA TYR A 296 18.20 3.24 -4.07
C TYR A 296 18.55 3.63 -5.51
N TRP A 297 19.64 4.39 -5.69
CA TRP A 297 20.16 4.74 -7.01
C TRP A 297 20.95 3.56 -7.62
N TYR A 298 20.23 2.66 -8.28
CA TYR A 298 20.81 1.54 -9.02
C TYR A 298 19.89 1.09 -10.16
N PRO A 299 20.39 0.34 -11.17
CA PRO A 299 19.54 -0.18 -12.25
C PRO A 299 18.36 -1.00 -11.71
N LYS A 300 17.14 -0.64 -12.13
CA LYS A 300 15.86 -1.20 -11.65
C LYS A 300 15.47 -0.80 -10.23
N GLY A 301 16.24 0.07 -9.57
CA GLY A 301 15.91 0.63 -8.27
C GLY A 301 14.76 1.63 -8.35
N PRO A 302 14.07 1.87 -7.23
CA PRO A 302 12.98 2.85 -7.16
C PRO A 302 13.46 4.29 -7.34
N ASN A 303 14.69 4.62 -6.92
CA ASN A 303 15.26 5.94 -7.14
C ASN A 303 16.03 6.01 -8.45
N TYR A 304 15.40 6.61 -9.45
CA TYR A 304 16.03 6.86 -10.75
C TYR A 304 16.07 8.36 -11.10
N VAL A 305 15.86 9.26 -10.12
CA VAL A 305 15.77 10.72 -10.33
C VAL A 305 16.89 11.53 -9.67
N THR A 306 17.44 11.11 -8.53
CA THR A 306 18.38 11.96 -7.77
C THR A 306 19.77 12.06 -8.38
N GLY A 307 20.26 10.97 -8.95
CA GLY A 307 21.52 10.93 -9.68
C GLY A 307 22.78 10.98 -8.82
N LYS A 308 23.91 10.81 -9.49
CA LYS A 308 25.24 11.01 -8.95
C LYS A 308 25.94 12.17 -9.67
N ASN A 309 26.89 12.79 -8.98
CA ASN A 309 27.72 13.87 -9.53
C ASN A 309 28.89 13.33 -10.36
N GLU A 310 29.74 14.24 -10.89
CA GLU A 310 30.91 13.87 -11.69
C GLU A 310 31.93 12.97 -10.96
N SER A 311 31.93 13.00 -9.63
CA SER A 311 32.75 12.13 -8.76
C SER A 311 32.03 10.84 -8.35
N ASN A 312 30.87 10.58 -8.93
CA ASN A 312 29.99 9.44 -8.63
C ASN A 312 29.50 9.39 -7.17
N LEU A 313 29.33 10.55 -6.54
CA LEU A 313 28.71 10.70 -5.21
C LEU A 313 27.26 11.18 -5.34
N GLY A 314 26.43 10.90 -4.32
CA GLY A 314 25.04 11.38 -4.22
C GLY A 314 24.94 12.89 -4.44
N ASN A 315 23.93 13.32 -5.21
CA ASN A 315 23.71 14.74 -5.49
C ASN A 315 23.08 15.50 -4.31
N TYR A 316 22.40 14.82 -3.39
CA TYR A 316 21.59 15.44 -2.35
C TYR A 316 21.82 14.83 -0.96
N PRO A 317 23.06 14.85 -0.43
CA PRO A 317 23.37 14.25 0.88
C PRO A 317 22.57 14.88 2.03
N GLU A 318 22.12 16.14 1.90
CA GLU A 318 21.23 16.77 2.88
C GLU A 318 19.82 16.17 2.87
N LEU A 319 19.31 15.82 1.68
CA LEU A 319 18.03 15.10 1.55
C LEU A 319 18.17 13.70 2.13
N ASP A 320 19.24 12.98 1.78
CA ASP A 320 19.52 11.63 2.27
C ASP A 320 19.50 11.59 3.80
N ALA A 321 20.18 12.53 4.46
CA ALA A 321 20.18 12.64 5.93
C ALA A 321 18.78 12.90 6.53
N MET A 322 17.93 13.69 5.88
CA MET A 322 16.55 13.94 6.35
C MET A 322 15.65 12.72 6.13
N LEU A 323 15.79 12.04 5.00
CA LEU A 323 15.03 10.83 4.68
C LEU A 323 15.42 9.69 5.62
N GLU A 324 16.71 9.53 5.90
CA GLU A 324 17.22 8.51 6.81
C GLU A 324 16.64 8.66 8.22
N LEU A 325 16.56 9.89 8.73
CA LEU A 325 15.89 10.16 10.02
C LEU A 325 14.37 9.98 9.97
N ALA A 326 13.74 10.14 8.80
CA ALA A 326 12.32 9.86 8.62
C ALA A 326 12.03 8.35 8.49
N TYR A 327 12.99 7.56 8.01
CA TYR A 327 12.91 6.11 7.83
C TYR A 327 13.39 5.31 9.05
N TYR A 328 14.35 5.79 9.82
CA TYR A 328 14.73 5.19 11.11
C TYR A 328 14.38 6.08 12.32
N PRO A 329 13.14 6.59 12.44
CA PRO A 329 12.78 7.53 13.48
C PRO A 329 12.57 6.81 14.82
N PRO A 330 12.85 7.44 15.96
CA PRO A 330 12.51 6.88 17.27
C PRO A 330 11.00 6.84 17.54
N ASP A 331 10.22 7.72 16.90
CA ASP A 331 8.77 7.81 17.04
C ASP A 331 8.10 8.43 15.79
N PHE A 332 6.77 8.27 15.70
CA PHE A 332 5.97 8.79 14.59
C PHE A 332 6.09 10.31 14.40
N ALA A 333 6.18 11.07 15.49
CA ALA A 333 6.24 12.53 15.43
C ALA A 333 7.54 13.02 14.79
N THR A 334 8.66 12.36 15.12
CA THR A 334 9.97 12.59 14.51
C THR A 334 9.92 12.25 13.03
N ALA A 335 9.35 11.10 12.67
CA ALA A 335 9.17 10.70 11.27
C ALA A 335 8.46 11.77 10.44
N GLN A 336 7.34 12.30 10.98
CA GLN A 336 6.55 13.33 10.32
C GLN A 336 7.29 14.67 10.23
N ALA A 337 8.03 15.04 11.28
CA ALA A 337 8.79 16.29 11.30
C ALA A 337 9.95 16.27 10.28
N GLU A 338 10.72 15.17 10.23
CA GLU A 338 11.85 15.04 9.31
C GLU A 338 11.39 14.90 7.85
N LEU A 339 10.31 14.14 7.60
CA LEU A 339 9.76 14.07 6.24
C LEU A 339 9.30 15.45 5.75
N LYS A 340 8.67 16.27 6.60
CA LYS A 340 8.28 17.64 6.22
C LYS A 340 9.48 18.49 5.80
N LYS A 341 10.65 18.31 6.44
CA LYS A 341 11.88 18.99 6.01
C LYS A 341 12.36 18.45 4.67
N ALA A 342 12.41 17.13 4.51
CA ALA A 342 12.80 16.48 3.27
C ALA A 342 11.92 16.93 2.08
N LEU A 343 10.60 16.99 2.26
CA LEU A 343 9.67 17.46 1.24
C LEU A 343 9.85 18.95 0.90
N GLY A 344 10.24 19.76 1.89
CA GLY A 344 10.61 21.17 1.67
C GLY A 344 11.87 21.29 0.81
N PHE A 345 12.93 20.57 1.16
CA PHE A 345 14.17 20.51 0.39
C PHE A 345 13.91 19.99 -1.04
N HIS A 346 13.13 18.91 -1.17
CA HIS A 346 12.74 18.33 -2.45
C HIS A 346 12.01 19.36 -3.33
N ALA A 347 11.05 20.11 -2.76
CA ALA A 347 10.34 21.16 -3.47
C ALA A 347 11.26 22.32 -3.85
N ASP A 348 12.17 22.75 -2.96
CA ASP A 348 13.15 23.79 -3.26
C ASP A 348 14.06 23.39 -4.42
N MET A 349 14.50 22.14 -4.46
CA MET A 349 15.37 21.63 -5.51
C MET A 349 14.63 21.21 -6.77
N GLN A 350 13.29 21.12 -6.73
CA GLN A 350 12.45 20.55 -7.80
C GLN A 350 13.07 19.24 -8.33
N ILE A 351 13.30 18.27 -7.44
CA ILE A 351 13.90 16.96 -7.82
C ILE A 351 12.96 16.20 -8.75
N THR A 352 11.66 16.30 -8.54
CA THR A 352 10.61 15.95 -9.50
C THR A 352 9.58 17.08 -9.56
N ILE A 353 8.63 16.98 -10.49
CA ILE A 353 7.45 17.86 -10.55
C ILE A 353 6.21 17.00 -10.29
N PRO A 354 5.76 16.87 -9.03
CA PRO A 354 4.50 16.21 -8.69
C PRO A 354 3.32 16.92 -9.37
N LEU A 355 2.39 16.16 -9.95
CA LEU A 355 1.28 16.72 -10.74
C LEU A 355 -0.06 16.46 -10.06
N TRP A 356 -0.42 15.19 -9.87
CA TRP A 356 -1.69 14.82 -9.25
C TRP A 356 -1.68 13.43 -8.59
N SER A 357 -2.63 13.20 -7.69
CA SER A 357 -3.14 11.87 -7.32
C SER A 357 -4.42 11.60 -8.09
N ALA A 358 -4.61 10.38 -8.60
CA ALA A 358 -5.82 10.05 -9.35
C ALA A 358 -7.04 10.04 -8.42
N ARG A 359 -8.18 10.47 -8.93
CA ARG A 359 -9.48 10.14 -8.38
C ARG A 359 -10.13 9.12 -9.28
N SER A 360 -10.76 8.14 -8.67
CA SER A 360 -11.39 7.04 -9.38
C SER A 360 -12.77 6.78 -8.80
N PHE A 361 -13.59 6.02 -9.53
CA PHE A 361 -14.89 5.59 -9.04
C PHE A 361 -15.00 4.08 -9.12
N TRP A 362 -15.65 3.51 -8.12
CA TRP A 362 -16.04 2.11 -8.13
C TRP A 362 -17.54 2.01 -8.34
N ALA A 363 -17.97 0.98 -9.07
CA ALA A 363 -19.37 0.77 -9.42
C ALA A 363 -19.91 -0.55 -8.83
N TRP A 364 -21.12 -0.49 -8.28
CA TRP A 364 -21.86 -1.65 -7.82
C TRP A 364 -23.36 -1.49 -8.08
N ASN A 365 -24.07 -2.61 -8.02
CA ASN A 365 -25.51 -2.66 -8.20
C ASN A 365 -26.20 -2.09 -6.95
N SER A 366 -27.25 -1.29 -7.12
CA SER A 366 -28.05 -0.69 -6.05
C SER A 366 -28.68 -1.69 -5.07
N ASP A 367 -28.75 -2.98 -5.41
CA ASP A 367 -29.16 -4.05 -4.49
C ASP A 367 -28.08 -4.37 -3.42
N ILE A 368 -26.85 -3.88 -3.60
CA ILE A 368 -25.76 -3.99 -2.63
C ILE A 368 -25.75 -2.77 -1.70
N LYS A 369 -25.78 -3.04 -0.40
CA LYS A 369 -25.81 -2.04 0.68
C LYS A 369 -24.67 -2.25 1.67
N GLY A 370 -24.34 -1.22 2.44
CA GLY A 370 -23.28 -1.25 3.45
C GLY A 370 -21.87 -1.39 2.88
N VAL A 371 -21.63 -0.85 1.67
CA VAL A 371 -20.31 -0.87 1.03
C VAL A 371 -19.35 0.02 1.82
N VAL A 372 -18.21 -0.51 2.24
CA VAL A 372 -17.22 0.24 3.02
C VAL A 372 -16.19 0.82 2.06
N ASN A 373 -16.30 2.10 1.73
CA ASN A 373 -15.43 2.73 0.75
C ASN A 373 -14.13 3.21 1.41
N GLY A 374 -13.15 2.30 1.53
CA GLY A 374 -11.92 2.53 2.28
C GLY A 374 -11.01 3.60 1.67
N GLU A 375 -10.36 4.38 2.52
CA GLU A 375 -9.47 5.47 2.14
C GLU A 375 -8.22 4.93 1.40
N GLY A 376 -8.04 5.35 0.15
CA GLY A 376 -6.91 4.93 -0.68
C GLY A 376 -7.02 3.56 -1.36
N VAL A 377 -8.05 2.77 -1.04
CA VAL A 377 -8.23 1.40 -1.55
C VAL A 377 -9.64 1.15 -2.11
N GLY A 378 -10.60 2.01 -1.80
CA GLY A 378 -11.98 1.89 -2.26
C GLY A 378 -12.73 0.72 -1.61
N PRO A 379 -13.79 0.21 -2.27
CA PRO A 379 -14.60 -0.91 -1.78
C PRO A 379 -13.86 -2.25 -1.66
N GLU A 380 -12.68 -2.39 -2.27
CA GLU A 380 -11.92 -3.64 -2.25
C GLU A 380 -11.09 -3.78 -0.97
N ASN A 381 -11.79 -3.96 0.15
CA ASN A 381 -11.18 -4.14 1.46
C ASN A 381 -11.98 -5.13 2.32
N GLY A 382 -11.33 -5.69 3.35
CA GLY A 382 -11.95 -6.69 4.23
C GLY A 382 -13.25 -6.21 4.89
N TYR A 383 -13.36 -4.94 5.26
CA TYR A 383 -14.58 -4.40 5.88
C TYR A 383 -15.78 -4.44 4.95
N THR A 384 -15.62 -4.15 3.66
CA THR A 384 -16.70 -4.31 2.67
C THR A 384 -17.14 -5.77 2.60
N PHE A 385 -16.21 -6.71 2.47
CA PHE A 385 -16.56 -8.12 2.34
C PHE A 385 -17.10 -8.73 3.64
N MET A 386 -16.87 -8.09 4.80
CA MET A 386 -17.51 -8.45 6.07
C MET A 386 -18.92 -7.83 6.21
N ASN A 387 -19.11 -6.59 5.78
CA ASN A 387 -20.30 -5.80 6.08
C ASN A 387 -21.36 -5.78 4.97
N ALA A 388 -20.92 -5.63 3.73
CA ALA A 388 -21.79 -5.40 2.59
C ALA A 388 -22.72 -6.59 2.37
N TYR A 389 -23.91 -6.32 1.83
CA TYR A 389 -24.89 -7.37 1.63
C TYR A 389 -25.87 -7.04 0.52
N LYS A 390 -26.48 -8.09 -0.02
CA LYS A 390 -27.51 -8.01 -1.03
C LYS A 390 -28.88 -7.93 -0.37
N VAL A 391 -29.65 -6.89 -0.65
CA VAL A 391 -30.98 -6.70 -0.07
C VAL A 391 -31.93 -7.82 -0.49
N SER A 392 -31.84 -8.29 -1.74
CA SER A 392 -32.60 -9.46 -2.21
C SER A 392 -32.19 -10.79 -1.55
N GLY A 393 -31.09 -10.82 -0.78
CA GLY A 393 -30.44 -12.03 -0.30
C GLY A 393 -29.69 -12.81 -1.39
N GLY A 394 -29.01 -13.89 -0.98
CA GLY A 394 -28.20 -14.73 -1.86
C GLY A 394 -26.71 -14.35 -1.89
N PRO A 395 -25.92 -14.92 -2.83
CA PRO A 395 -24.50 -14.68 -2.92
C PRO A 395 -24.17 -13.25 -3.34
N LEU A 396 -23.02 -12.74 -2.90
CA LEU A 396 -22.39 -11.57 -3.52
C LEU A 396 -21.53 -12.06 -4.70
N VAL A 397 -21.73 -11.47 -5.89
CA VAL A 397 -20.97 -11.80 -7.10
C VAL A 397 -20.09 -10.61 -7.47
N TYR A 398 -18.78 -10.85 -7.55
CA TYR A 398 -17.74 -9.84 -7.75
C TYR A 398 -16.99 -10.11 -9.04
N GLY A 399 -16.88 -9.11 -9.92
CA GLY A 399 -16.21 -9.26 -11.21
C GLY A 399 -14.82 -8.63 -11.20
N THR A 400 -13.75 -9.44 -11.20
CA THR A 400 -12.38 -8.93 -11.34
C THR A 400 -12.05 -8.67 -12.80
N ILE A 401 -11.09 -7.77 -13.05
CA ILE A 401 -10.67 -7.41 -14.42
C ILE A 401 -9.51 -8.28 -14.95
N GLY A 402 -9.27 -9.41 -14.30
CA GLY A 402 -8.25 -10.38 -14.63
C GLY A 402 -8.41 -11.65 -13.81
N ALA A 403 -7.94 -12.78 -14.34
CA ALA A 403 -7.77 -13.99 -13.55
C ALA A 403 -6.45 -13.93 -12.75
N PRO A 404 -6.35 -14.59 -11.59
CA PRO A 404 -5.09 -14.72 -10.86
C PRO A 404 -3.99 -15.32 -11.74
N VAL A 405 -2.83 -14.66 -11.76
CA VAL A 405 -1.60 -15.15 -12.37
C VAL A 405 -1.00 -16.26 -11.51
N ALA A 406 -1.19 -16.18 -10.18
CA ALA A 406 -0.88 -17.23 -9.24
C ALA A 406 -1.95 -17.32 -8.13
N MET A 407 -2.17 -18.55 -7.64
CA MET A 407 -2.89 -18.85 -6.41
C MET A 407 -1.88 -19.34 -5.34
N ASN A 408 -0.79 -18.58 -5.17
CA ASN A 408 0.32 -18.92 -4.29
C ASN A 408 0.68 -17.71 -3.41
N ILE A 409 0.23 -17.70 -2.15
CA ILE A 409 0.43 -16.56 -1.24
C ILE A 409 1.90 -16.30 -0.86
N ILE A 410 2.82 -17.20 -1.18
CA ILE A 410 4.25 -17.02 -0.92
C ILE A 410 4.87 -16.10 -1.98
N SER A 411 4.51 -16.28 -3.26
CA SER A 411 5.14 -15.60 -4.40
C SER A 411 4.22 -14.63 -5.16
N SER A 412 2.93 -14.61 -4.86
CA SER A 412 1.98 -13.70 -5.51
C SER A 412 2.36 -12.25 -5.24
N SER A 413 2.33 -11.43 -6.28
CA SER A 413 2.62 -9.99 -6.25
C SER A 413 1.66 -9.17 -7.11
N TRP A 414 0.78 -9.83 -7.87
CA TRP A 414 -0.18 -9.16 -8.73
C TRP A 414 -1.46 -8.82 -7.99
N TYR A 415 -2.03 -7.66 -8.33
CA TYR A 415 -3.28 -7.16 -7.75
C TYR A 415 -4.42 -8.20 -7.83
N TYR A 416 -4.60 -8.88 -8.98
CA TYR A 416 -5.65 -9.88 -9.16
C TYR A 416 -5.46 -11.13 -8.31
N ASP A 417 -4.22 -11.47 -7.93
CA ASP A 417 -3.94 -12.59 -7.03
C ASP A 417 -4.48 -12.25 -5.63
N TYR A 418 -4.15 -11.06 -5.10
CA TYR A 418 -4.56 -10.59 -3.78
C TYR A 418 -6.08 -10.39 -3.64
N GLN A 419 -6.74 -9.91 -4.69
CA GLN A 419 -8.21 -9.81 -4.70
C GLN A 419 -8.90 -11.15 -4.37
N ASN A 420 -8.23 -12.27 -4.63
CA ASN A 420 -8.70 -13.62 -4.33
C ASN A 420 -8.08 -14.15 -3.02
N LEU A 421 -6.76 -14.05 -2.87
CA LEU A 421 -6.01 -14.67 -1.77
C LEU A 421 -6.30 -14.04 -0.40
N ASP A 422 -6.49 -12.71 -0.32
CA ASP A 422 -6.72 -11.97 0.94
C ASP A 422 -8.06 -12.29 1.60
N ARG A 423 -8.87 -13.10 0.94
CA ARG A 423 -10.25 -13.37 1.31
C ARG A 423 -10.34 -14.61 2.17
N PHE A 424 -9.39 -15.52 1.99
CA PHE A 424 -9.25 -16.74 2.80
C PHE A 424 -7.91 -16.81 3.53
N ASN A 425 -6.91 -16.02 3.16
CA ASN A 425 -5.71 -15.82 3.97
C ASN A 425 -5.85 -14.58 4.86
N MET A 426 -5.14 -14.57 5.99
CA MET A 426 -5.06 -13.44 6.89
C MET A 426 -3.60 -13.03 7.03
N ALA A 427 -3.33 -11.73 6.90
CA ALA A 427 -2.04 -11.16 7.24
C ALA A 427 -1.96 -10.91 8.75
N SER A 428 -0.79 -11.14 9.34
CA SER A 428 -0.49 -10.88 10.76
C SER A 428 -0.08 -9.44 11.03
N GLY A 429 -0.59 -8.48 10.24
CA GLY A 429 -0.26 -7.06 10.36
C GLY A 429 -1.18 -6.30 11.33
N ILE A 430 -0.80 -5.07 11.65
CA ILE A 430 -1.64 -4.14 12.42
C ILE A 430 -2.75 -3.60 11.51
N ASP A 431 -3.99 -3.69 11.98
CA ASP A 431 -5.15 -3.22 11.24
C ASP A 431 -5.30 -1.70 11.32
N ALA A 432 -5.96 -1.11 10.31
CA ALA A 432 -6.33 0.29 10.27
C ALA A 432 -7.84 0.46 10.06
N PRO A 433 -8.49 1.48 10.65
CA PRO A 433 -9.87 1.82 10.32
C PRO A 433 -10.00 2.18 8.84
N PRO A 434 -11.10 1.79 8.16
CA PRO A 434 -11.22 1.96 6.72
C PRO A 434 -11.28 3.43 6.28
N TYR A 435 -11.78 4.34 7.12
CA TYR A 435 -11.93 5.76 6.78
C TYR A 435 -10.89 6.69 7.43
N VAL A 436 -10.00 6.12 8.24
CA VAL A 436 -8.91 6.85 8.91
C VAL A 436 -7.66 6.00 8.78
N SER A 437 -7.19 5.84 7.54
CA SER A 437 -6.11 4.89 7.24
C SER A 437 -4.81 5.27 7.92
N ALA A 438 -4.63 6.49 8.43
CA ALA A 438 -3.47 6.87 9.22
C ALA A 438 -3.47 6.30 10.65
N ALA A 439 -4.62 5.90 11.20
CA ALA A 439 -4.74 5.39 12.57
C ALA A 439 -4.55 3.87 12.64
N ASP A 440 -3.94 3.40 13.72
CA ASP A 440 -3.89 1.97 14.02
C ASP A 440 -5.10 1.55 14.84
N GLN A 441 -5.52 0.30 14.68
CA GLN A 441 -6.46 -0.33 15.57
C GLN A 441 -6.18 -1.81 15.77
N ASN A 442 -6.78 -2.35 16.83
CA ASN A 442 -6.72 -3.77 17.09
C ASN A 442 -7.49 -4.56 16.01
N GLY A 443 -7.04 -5.78 15.78
CA GLY A 443 -7.61 -6.71 14.83
C GLY A 443 -7.32 -8.13 15.27
N PHE A 444 -6.56 -8.85 14.46
CA PHE A 444 -5.92 -10.09 14.89
C PHE A 444 -4.82 -9.82 15.95
N ILE A 445 -4.03 -8.76 15.74
CA ILE A 445 -3.17 -8.19 16.78
C ILE A 445 -4.05 -7.38 17.75
N THR A 446 -3.98 -7.70 19.04
CA THR A 446 -4.78 -7.06 20.10
C THR A 446 -4.04 -5.97 20.86
N GLY A 447 -2.73 -5.83 20.62
CA GLY A 447 -1.91 -4.73 21.13
C GLY A 447 -0.43 -4.95 20.86
N TRP A 448 0.35 -3.88 20.89
CA TRP A 448 1.80 -3.94 20.66
C TRP A 448 2.52 -2.89 21.51
N THR A 449 3.79 -3.13 21.78
CA THR A 449 4.69 -2.16 22.42
C THR A 449 5.99 -2.06 21.66
N THR A 450 6.46 -0.83 21.49
CA THR A 450 7.74 -0.51 20.87
C THR A 450 8.77 -0.18 21.94
N SER A 451 9.91 -0.85 21.93
CA SER A 451 11.07 -0.54 22.77
C SER A 451 12.35 -0.73 21.98
N THR A 452 13.50 -0.69 22.65
CA THR A 452 14.79 -1.01 22.05
C THR A 452 15.45 -2.18 22.76
N TRP A 453 16.42 -2.81 22.09
CA TRP A 453 17.32 -3.81 22.66
C TRP A 453 18.76 -3.51 22.25
N VAL A 454 19.72 -4.09 22.96
CA VAL A 454 21.15 -4.01 22.60
C VAL A 454 21.57 -5.35 22.02
N ASP A 455 22.00 -5.35 20.77
CA ASP A 455 22.42 -6.57 20.09
C ASP A 455 23.73 -7.08 20.70
N PRO A 456 23.78 -8.33 21.20
CA PRO A 456 25.00 -8.88 21.79
C PRO A 456 26.13 -9.06 20.77
N ASP A 457 25.84 -9.08 19.47
CA ASP A 457 26.82 -9.34 18.42
C ASP A 457 27.60 -8.08 18.03
N ASP A 458 26.96 -6.90 17.99
CA ASP A 458 27.59 -5.63 17.60
C ASP A 458 27.46 -4.49 18.64
N THR A 459 26.71 -4.68 19.72
CA THR A 459 26.45 -3.73 20.81
C THR A 459 25.64 -2.49 20.40
N GLU A 460 25.02 -2.48 19.22
CA GLU A 460 24.17 -1.40 18.76
C GLU A 460 22.75 -1.48 19.36
N THR A 461 22.10 -0.32 19.47
CA THR A 461 20.71 -0.22 19.97
C THR A 461 19.73 -0.31 18.81
N LYS A 462 18.88 -1.33 18.82
CA LYS A 462 17.98 -1.68 17.71
C LYS A 462 16.53 -1.82 18.17
N ALA A 463 15.58 -1.95 17.24
CA ALA A 463 14.16 -2.01 17.56
C ALA A 463 13.76 -3.35 18.20
N HIS A 464 12.93 -3.28 19.23
CA HIS A 464 12.29 -4.44 19.86
C HIS A 464 10.79 -4.22 19.90
N ILE A 465 10.02 -5.14 19.30
CA ILE A 465 8.56 -5.03 19.22
C ILE A 465 7.93 -6.24 19.88
N THR A 466 7.08 -6.02 20.88
CA THR A 466 6.21 -7.07 21.44
C THR A 466 4.83 -6.93 20.83
N GLN A 467 4.27 -8.01 20.29
CA GLN A 467 2.91 -8.05 19.74
C GLN A 467 2.08 -9.12 20.44
N ASN A 468 0.82 -8.77 20.76
CA ASN A 468 -0.17 -9.66 21.35
C ASN A 468 -1.21 -10.06 20.29
N TYR A 469 -1.62 -11.31 20.27
CA TYR A 469 -2.56 -11.87 19.32
C TYR A 469 -3.75 -12.52 20.02
N ARG A 470 -4.90 -12.50 19.35
CA ARG A 470 -6.07 -13.26 19.78
C ARG A 470 -5.93 -14.75 19.42
N SER A 471 -6.61 -15.61 20.18
CA SER A 471 -6.51 -17.07 20.09
C SER A 471 -7.79 -17.76 19.62
N ASP A 472 -8.80 -17.02 19.17
CA ASP A 472 -10.13 -17.53 18.82
C ASP A 472 -10.40 -17.59 17.31
N GLY A 473 -9.35 -17.57 16.50
CA GLY A 473 -9.35 -17.86 15.07
C GLY A 473 -8.83 -19.27 14.76
N TYR A 474 -9.31 -19.88 13.68
CA TYR A 474 -8.83 -21.18 13.20
C TYR A 474 -8.62 -21.15 11.69
N PHE A 475 -7.69 -21.98 11.23
CA PHE A 475 -7.63 -22.34 9.82
C PHE A 475 -8.92 -23.07 9.40
N THR A 476 -9.30 -22.93 8.13
CA THR A 476 -10.50 -23.53 7.55
C THR A 476 -10.11 -24.31 6.30
N LYS A 477 -10.46 -25.60 6.29
CA LYS A 477 -10.13 -26.48 5.16
C LYS A 477 -10.96 -26.11 3.91
N PRO A 478 -10.34 -26.09 2.71
CA PRO A 478 -11.08 -25.88 1.47
C PRO A 478 -12.07 -27.03 1.24
N VAL A 479 -13.08 -26.78 0.39
CA VAL A 479 -14.19 -27.67 0.01
C VAL A 479 -15.16 -27.96 1.16
N THR A 480 -14.65 -28.38 2.31
CA THR A 480 -15.45 -28.88 3.45
C THR A 480 -15.84 -27.79 4.44
N GLY A 481 -15.03 -26.74 4.58
CA GLY A 481 -15.22 -25.75 5.64
C GLY A 481 -14.92 -26.28 7.04
N ASN A 482 -14.31 -27.47 7.15
CA ASN A 482 -13.96 -28.06 8.43
C ASN A 482 -12.93 -27.19 9.16
N GLN A 483 -13.09 -27.08 10.48
CA GLN A 483 -12.13 -26.43 11.35
C GLN A 483 -10.77 -27.15 11.28
N GLY A 484 -9.73 -26.37 10.97
CA GLY A 484 -8.32 -26.78 11.04
C GLY A 484 -7.69 -26.40 12.38
N GLU A 485 -6.39 -26.14 12.34
CA GLU A 485 -5.58 -25.78 13.50
C GLU A 485 -6.02 -24.43 14.10
N ASN A 486 -5.85 -24.28 15.41
CA ASN A 486 -6.03 -22.99 16.08
C ASN A 486 -4.87 -22.08 15.75
N VAL A 487 -5.16 -20.87 15.28
CA VAL A 487 -4.11 -19.88 14.98
C VAL A 487 -3.52 -19.38 16.29
N ASN A 488 -2.19 -19.38 16.39
CA ASN A 488 -1.44 -18.96 17.58
C ASN A 488 -0.02 -18.48 17.20
N THR A 489 0.78 -18.10 18.18
CA THR A 489 2.14 -17.56 17.99
C THR A 489 3.11 -18.52 17.32
N THR A 490 2.92 -19.84 17.38
CA THR A 490 3.82 -20.78 16.67
C THR A 490 3.63 -20.72 15.15
N HIS A 491 2.41 -20.44 14.69
CA HIS A 491 2.14 -20.25 13.26
C HIS A 491 2.77 -18.95 12.74
N ILE A 492 2.70 -17.88 13.53
CA ILE A 492 3.34 -16.60 13.21
C ILE A 492 4.86 -16.78 13.14
N TYR A 493 5.47 -17.36 14.18
CA TYR A 493 6.90 -17.63 14.24
C TYR A 493 7.37 -18.45 13.03
N ALA A 494 6.70 -19.57 12.73
CA ALA A 494 7.07 -20.43 11.61
C ALA A 494 6.88 -19.72 10.25
N SER A 495 5.80 -18.94 10.08
CA SER A 495 5.53 -18.20 8.85
C SER A 495 6.58 -17.12 8.61
N VAL A 496 6.95 -16.34 9.65
CA VAL A 496 7.96 -15.28 9.54
C VAL A 496 9.30 -15.87 9.07
N TRP A 497 9.79 -16.92 9.73
CA TRP A 497 11.02 -17.57 9.31
C TRP A 497 10.92 -18.25 7.94
N TYR A 498 9.74 -18.76 7.57
CA TYR A 498 9.53 -19.32 6.24
C TYR A 498 9.73 -18.23 5.17
N TYR A 499 9.06 -17.08 5.33
CA TYR A 499 9.22 -15.93 4.43
C TYR A 499 10.64 -15.37 4.43
N TYR A 500 11.32 -15.36 5.58
CA TYR A 500 12.72 -14.96 5.69
C TYR A 500 13.62 -15.83 4.79
N GLN A 501 13.41 -17.14 4.80
CA GLN A 501 14.25 -18.09 4.07
C GLN A 501 13.95 -18.14 2.56
N VAL A 502 12.75 -17.73 2.14
CA VAL A 502 12.35 -17.61 0.72
C VAL A 502 12.63 -16.19 0.25
N VAL A 503 13.88 -15.92 -0.11
CA VAL A 503 14.39 -14.57 -0.47
C VAL A 503 13.70 -13.89 -1.65
N ASP A 504 13.02 -14.66 -2.51
CA ASP A 504 12.24 -14.14 -3.64
C ASP A 504 10.73 -14.10 -3.35
N ALA A 505 10.31 -14.38 -2.11
CA ALA A 505 8.94 -14.13 -1.68
C ALA A 505 8.69 -12.62 -1.62
N TRP A 506 7.49 -12.20 -2.04
CA TRP A 506 7.11 -10.79 -2.07
C TRP A 506 7.21 -10.10 -0.69
N ILE A 507 6.96 -10.85 0.39
CA ILE A 507 6.97 -10.35 1.76
C ILE A 507 8.37 -10.40 2.40
N ASN A 508 9.36 -11.03 1.77
CA ASN A 508 10.71 -11.15 2.31
C ASN A 508 11.32 -9.80 2.77
N PRO A 509 11.19 -8.68 2.02
CA PRO A 509 11.68 -7.38 2.47
C PRO A 509 11.11 -6.91 3.81
N GLY A 510 9.91 -7.38 4.18
CA GLY A 510 9.28 -7.06 5.46
C GLY A 510 9.78 -7.89 6.64
N VAL A 511 10.59 -8.93 6.43
CA VAL A 511 11.09 -9.84 7.49
C VAL A 511 12.60 -10.01 7.49
N GLN A 512 13.31 -9.61 6.42
CA GLN A 512 14.74 -9.84 6.24
C GLN A 512 15.62 -9.20 7.33
N ASP A 513 15.14 -8.13 7.98
CA ASP A 513 15.88 -7.41 9.03
C ASP A 513 15.54 -7.92 10.44
N ILE A 514 14.89 -9.08 10.57
CA ILE A 514 14.62 -9.71 11.87
C ILE A 514 15.86 -10.50 12.31
N LYS A 515 16.44 -10.10 13.44
CA LYS A 515 17.59 -10.77 14.06
C LYS A 515 17.18 -12.09 14.72
N THR A 516 16.12 -12.05 15.52
CA THR A 516 15.52 -13.23 16.16
C THR A 516 14.07 -12.97 16.60
N LEU A 517 13.33 -14.04 16.89
CA LEU A 517 11.99 -14.02 17.44
C LEU A 517 11.93 -14.82 18.74
N ARG A 518 11.08 -14.43 19.68
CA ARG A 518 10.77 -15.24 20.87
C ARG A 518 9.28 -15.33 21.12
N ILE A 519 8.86 -16.42 21.75
CA ILE A 519 7.47 -16.68 22.13
C ILE A 519 7.41 -16.73 23.66
N PRO A 520 7.21 -15.59 24.36
CA PRO A 520 7.11 -15.57 25.82
C PRO A 520 5.94 -16.42 26.33
N ASP A 521 4.84 -16.44 25.58
CA ASP A 521 3.63 -17.21 25.86
C ASP A 521 2.80 -17.47 24.58
N ALA A 522 1.67 -18.16 24.71
CA ALA A 522 0.85 -18.60 23.57
C ALA A 522 0.18 -17.46 22.77
N GLY A 523 0.10 -16.25 23.33
CA GLY A 523 -0.53 -15.07 22.72
C GLY A 523 0.44 -13.94 22.40
N THR A 524 1.72 -14.06 22.79
CA THR A 524 2.72 -12.99 22.65
C THR A 524 3.90 -13.44 21.79
N ILE A 525 4.38 -12.55 20.91
CA ILE A 525 5.67 -12.71 20.22
C ILE A 525 6.53 -11.46 20.43
N ASP A 526 7.83 -11.66 20.63
CA ASP A 526 8.83 -10.61 20.68
C ASP A 526 9.67 -10.66 19.39
N TYR A 527 9.70 -9.54 18.67
CA TYR A 527 10.56 -9.31 17.52
C TYR A 527 11.80 -8.54 17.94
N TYR A 528 12.98 -9.09 17.65
CA TYR A 528 14.26 -8.43 17.82
C TYR A 528 14.81 -8.10 16.43
N TRP A 529 14.83 -6.82 16.08
CA TRP A 529 15.25 -6.35 14.77
C TRP A 529 16.75 -6.10 14.71
N ASP A 530 17.34 -6.27 13.52
CA ASP A 530 18.73 -5.92 13.21
C ASP A 530 18.90 -4.43 12.89
N VAL A 531 17.79 -3.69 12.80
CA VAL A 531 17.74 -2.25 12.50
C VAL A 531 17.05 -1.46 13.63
N PRO A 532 17.36 -0.16 13.81
CA PRO A 532 16.59 0.73 14.67
C PRO A 532 15.27 1.16 13.99
N GLY A 533 14.41 1.87 14.72
CA GLY A 533 13.32 2.64 14.13
C GLY A 533 11.91 2.20 14.51
N TYR A 534 10.98 3.15 14.45
CA TYR A 534 9.57 2.97 14.77
C TYR A 534 8.82 2.10 13.74
N TRP A 535 9.25 2.13 12.47
CA TRP A 535 8.55 1.44 11.39
C TRP A 535 8.65 -0.08 11.45
N SER A 536 9.60 -0.63 12.22
CA SER A 536 9.68 -2.05 12.56
C SER A 536 8.40 -2.60 13.22
N THR A 537 7.53 -1.73 13.73
CA THR A 537 6.19 -2.09 14.21
C THR A 537 5.27 -2.63 13.11
N TYR A 538 5.44 -2.13 11.88
CA TYR A 538 4.62 -2.50 10.70
C TYR A 538 5.30 -3.48 9.77
N GLN A 539 6.62 -3.65 9.94
CA GLN A 539 7.39 -4.74 9.36
C GLN A 539 7.12 -6.02 10.19
N GLY A 540 7.36 -7.20 9.62
CA GLY A 540 7.14 -8.48 10.28
C GLY A 540 5.72 -9.06 10.15
N GLY A 541 4.79 -8.30 9.57
CA GLY A 541 3.47 -8.80 9.19
C GLY A 541 3.57 -9.75 7.99
N VAL A 542 3.11 -10.99 8.15
CA VAL A 542 3.15 -12.03 7.11
C VAL A 542 1.79 -12.70 6.93
N TYR A 543 1.55 -13.34 5.79
CA TYR A 543 0.41 -14.25 5.68
C TYR A 543 0.67 -15.50 6.51
N LEU A 544 -0.34 -15.96 7.25
CA LEU A 544 -0.19 -17.12 8.13
C LEU A 544 -0.32 -18.43 7.36
N LEU A 545 0.68 -19.30 7.50
CA LEU A 545 0.74 -20.64 6.92
C LEU A 545 0.44 -21.68 8.02
N SER A 546 -0.32 -22.74 7.69
CA SER A 546 -0.62 -23.83 8.64
C SER A 546 0.49 -24.89 8.66
N PHE A 547 0.61 -25.66 9.74
CA PHE A 547 1.57 -26.78 9.75
C PHE A 547 1.15 -27.91 8.81
N ASP A 548 -0.15 -28.02 8.53
CA ASP A 548 -0.67 -28.89 7.49
C ASP A 548 -0.18 -28.46 6.10
N TRP A 549 -0.04 -27.16 5.81
CA TRP A 549 0.62 -26.71 4.58
C TRP A 549 2.08 -27.15 4.53
N PHE A 550 2.84 -26.85 5.58
CA PHE A 550 4.27 -27.19 5.63
C PHE A 550 4.49 -28.67 5.36
N THR A 551 3.71 -29.54 5.99
CA THR A 551 3.88 -30.99 5.90
C THR A 551 3.18 -31.59 4.68
N ALA A 552 1.86 -31.47 4.56
CA ALA A 552 1.09 -32.11 3.49
C ALA A 552 1.21 -31.39 2.14
N GLY A 553 1.49 -30.09 2.13
CA GLY A 553 1.77 -29.32 0.92
C GLY A 553 3.15 -29.59 0.31
N GLY A 554 4.05 -30.23 1.06
CA GLY A 554 5.43 -30.48 0.63
C GLY A 554 6.25 -29.19 0.42
N ILE A 555 5.82 -28.09 1.04
CA ILE A 555 6.57 -26.83 1.04
C ILE A 555 7.63 -26.79 2.15
N SER A 556 7.74 -27.88 2.94
CA SER A 556 8.82 -28.12 3.89
C SER A 556 9.37 -29.54 3.82
N VAL A 557 10.57 -29.72 4.35
CA VAL A 557 11.22 -31.01 4.54
C VAL A 557 11.57 -31.16 6.02
N GLU A 558 11.22 -32.29 6.62
CA GLU A 558 11.60 -32.62 8.00
C GLU A 558 12.96 -33.33 8.01
N THR A 559 13.92 -32.74 8.74
CA THR A 559 15.28 -33.26 8.87
C THR A 559 15.59 -33.50 10.35
N THR A 560 16.28 -34.60 10.66
CA THR A 560 16.88 -34.85 11.97
C THR A 560 18.38 -35.06 11.81
N GLU A 561 19.17 -34.29 12.55
CA GLU A 561 20.62 -34.40 12.53
C GLU A 561 21.24 -34.07 13.90
N THR A 562 22.51 -34.48 14.07
CA THR A 562 23.30 -34.15 15.26
C THR A 562 24.49 -33.30 14.82
N LEU A 563 24.51 -32.05 15.27
CA LEU A 563 25.53 -31.05 14.93
C LEU A 563 26.23 -30.57 16.20
N THR A 564 27.48 -30.13 16.08
CA THR A 564 28.22 -29.54 17.21
C THR A 564 28.01 -28.04 17.20
N ALA A 565 27.43 -27.50 18.28
CA ALA A 565 27.29 -26.04 18.43
C ALA A 565 28.66 -25.37 18.47
N ASP A 566 28.87 -24.34 17.65
CA ASP A 566 30.12 -23.60 17.64
C ASP A 566 30.42 -23.02 19.03
N GLY A 567 31.65 -23.21 19.50
CA GLY A 567 32.06 -22.85 20.86
C GLY A 567 32.12 -21.33 21.12
N THR A 568 32.05 -20.51 20.07
CA THR A 568 32.17 -19.05 20.17
C THR A 568 30.85 -18.36 19.85
N THR A 569 30.26 -18.71 18.71
CA THR A 569 29.08 -18.08 18.13
C THR A 569 27.79 -18.80 18.53
N GLY A 570 27.86 -20.11 18.81
CA GLY A 570 26.71 -20.95 19.15
C GLY A 570 25.93 -21.48 17.95
N TYR A 571 26.26 -21.09 16.71
CA TYR A 571 25.58 -21.62 15.52
C TYR A 571 25.81 -23.12 15.36
N LEU A 572 24.78 -23.83 14.92
CA LEU A 572 24.88 -25.25 14.57
C LEU A 572 25.49 -25.46 13.18
N GLY A 573 25.39 -24.47 12.29
CA GLY A 573 25.90 -24.55 10.92
C GLY A 573 25.07 -25.48 10.05
N THR A 574 23.74 -25.43 10.17
CA THR A 574 22.86 -26.22 9.31
C THR A 574 23.06 -25.82 7.84
N THR A 575 23.02 -26.79 6.92
CA THR A 575 23.06 -26.48 5.47
C THR A 575 21.68 -26.17 4.90
N ASP A 576 20.64 -26.47 5.67
CA ASP A 576 19.25 -26.34 5.28
C ASP A 576 18.71 -24.95 5.63
N LYS A 577 17.68 -24.51 4.92
CA LYS A 577 16.95 -23.27 5.21
C LYS A 577 15.93 -23.50 6.32
N VAL A 578 16.40 -23.54 7.57
CA VAL A 578 15.57 -23.86 8.73
C VAL A 578 14.57 -22.75 9.05
N PHE A 579 13.31 -23.11 9.28
CA PHE A 579 12.29 -22.14 9.71
C PHE A 579 11.50 -22.57 10.97
N TRP A 580 11.61 -23.83 11.39
CA TRP A 580 10.94 -24.32 12.59
C TRP A 580 11.71 -25.47 13.25
N VAL A 581 11.87 -25.46 14.57
CA VAL A 581 12.49 -26.56 15.33
C VAL A 581 11.41 -27.33 16.08
N LYS A 582 11.24 -28.61 15.76
CA LYS A 582 10.28 -29.50 16.44
C LYS A 582 10.82 -29.98 17.79
N SER A 583 12.13 -30.24 17.86
CA SER A 583 12.81 -30.65 19.09
C SER A 583 14.31 -30.41 18.98
N ALA A 584 14.94 -30.04 20.10
CA ALA A 584 16.39 -29.98 20.23
C ALA A 584 16.80 -30.64 21.55
N ASP A 585 17.93 -31.36 21.53
CA ASP A 585 18.39 -32.16 22.67
C ASP A 585 19.93 -32.15 22.76
N ALA A 586 20.46 -31.92 23.95
CA ALA A 586 21.88 -32.04 24.26
C ALA A 586 22.10 -33.28 25.15
N SER A 587 22.50 -34.41 24.52
CA SER A 587 22.84 -35.66 25.21
C SER A 587 21.75 -36.19 26.17
N GLY A 588 20.49 -36.14 25.74
CA GLY A 588 19.31 -36.57 26.50
C GLY A 588 18.69 -35.46 27.38
N THR A 589 19.18 -34.23 27.28
CA THR A 589 18.57 -33.04 27.91
C THR A 589 17.82 -32.24 26.85
N PRO A 590 16.47 -32.21 26.88
CA PRO A 590 15.68 -31.38 25.99
C PRO A 590 16.02 -29.90 26.18
N LEU A 591 16.16 -29.20 25.06
CA LEU A 591 16.43 -27.76 25.01
C LEU A 591 15.14 -26.98 24.72
N THR A 592 15.06 -25.76 25.24
CA THR A 592 13.88 -24.89 25.13
C THR A 592 14.15 -23.69 24.22
N LEU A 593 13.26 -23.44 23.25
CA LEU A 593 13.31 -22.25 22.38
C LEU A 593 13.21 -20.96 23.21
N GLY A 594 13.99 -19.92 22.90
CA GLY A 594 14.00 -18.66 23.65
C GLY A 594 14.81 -18.70 24.95
N VAL A 595 15.29 -19.89 25.35
CA VAL A 595 16.06 -20.10 26.60
C VAL A 595 17.41 -20.71 26.30
N ASP A 596 17.43 -21.82 25.57
CA ASP A 596 18.63 -22.59 25.25
C ASP A 596 19.10 -22.36 23.82
N TYR A 597 18.16 -22.15 22.90
CA TYR A 597 18.42 -21.86 21.49
C TYR A 597 17.37 -20.92 20.90
N ASP A 598 17.72 -20.26 19.81
CA ASP A 598 16.83 -19.46 18.93
C ASP A 598 17.08 -19.86 17.46
N ILE A 599 16.13 -19.55 16.56
CA ILE A 599 16.48 -19.36 15.14
C ILE A 599 16.96 -17.92 15.02
N TYR A 600 18.10 -17.72 14.38
CA TYR A 600 18.84 -16.46 14.45
C TYR A 600 19.41 -16.12 13.07
N MET A 601 19.37 -14.83 12.70
CA MET A 601 19.98 -14.34 11.46
C MET A 601 21.48 -14.66 11.44
N SER A 602 21.95 -15.34 10.39
CA SER A 602 23.34 -15.77 10.29
C SER A 602 24.10 -15.04 9.18
N ASP A 603 25.27 -14.49 9.52
CA ASP A 603 26.23 -13.93 8.56
C ASP A 603 27.03 -15.03 7.83
N LEU A 604 26.82 -16.31 8.18
CA LEU A 604 27.66 -17.43 7.72
C LEU A 604 27.40 -17.84 6.25
N SER A 605 26.27 -17.43 5.66
CA SER A 605 26.02 -17.55 4.22
C SER A 605 24.82 -16.70 3.78
N ALA A 606 24.99 -15.90 2.72
CA ALA A 606 23.97 -15.28 1.86
C ALA A 606 22.51 -15.31 2.40
N ASN A 607 22.22 -14.51 3.42
CA ASN A 607 20.88 -14.26 3.97
C ASN A 607 20.12 -15.52 4.42
N ALA A 608 20.77 -16.44 5.13
CA ALA A 608 20.10 -17.59 5.75
C ALA A 608 20.02 -17.44 7.28
N ALA A 609 18.87 -17.75 7.87
CA ALA A 609 18.77 -17.94 9.32
C ALA A 609 19.24 -19.35 9.69
N ASP A 610 19.84 -19.51 10.86
CA ASP A 610 20.34 -20.79 11.39
C ASP A 610 19.94 -20.96 12.85
N ILE A 611 20.04 -22.19 13.37
CA ILE A 611 19.82 -22.48 14.79
C ILE A 611 21.04 -22.04 15.58
N ARG A 612 20.84 -21.16 16.55
CA ARG A 612 21.90 -20.66 17.46
C ARG A 612 21.63 -21.09 18.89
N ILE A 613 22.60 -21.77 19.50
CA ILE A 613 22.60 -22.06 20.94
C ILE A 613 22.96 -20.78 21.69
N ILE A 614 22.02 -20.27 22.48
CA ILE A 614 22.18 -19.02 23.25
C ILE A 614 22.54 -19.27 24.71
N ASN A 615 22.30 -20.48 25.23
CA ASN A 615 22.73 -20.85 26.58
C ASN A 615 24.20 -21.33 26.56
N PRO A 616 25.13 -20.60 27.23
CA PRO A 616 26.55 -20.93 27.21
C PRO A 616 26.90 -22.34 27.69
N THR A 617 26.01 -22.96 28.48
CA THR A 617 26.18 -24.33 29.00
C THR A 617 26.34 -25.34 27.87
N TYR A 618 25.66 -25.14 26.74
CA TYR A 618 25.60 -26.11 25.64
C TYR A 618 26.53 -25.79 24.46
N LEU A 619 27.32 -24.71 24.55
CA LEU A 619 28.31 -24.38 23.52
C LEU A 619 29.40 -25.45 23.40
N GLY A 620 29.80 -25.78 22.17
CA GLY A 620 30.76 -26.85 21.90
C GLY A 620 30.22 -28.28 22.09
N GLN A 621 28.94 -28.45 22.47
CA GLN A 621 28.33 -29.76 22.64
C GLN A 621 27.66 -30.24 21.34
N ALA A 622 27.49 -31.57 21.23
CA ALA A 622 26.68 -32.18 20.19
C ALA A 622 25.19 -32.01 20.54
N ILE A 623 24.45 -31.38 19.63
CA ILE A 623 23.03 -31.10 19.73
C ILE A 623 22.31 -31.92 18.65
N THR A 624 21.35 -32.74 19.06
CA THR A 624 20.45 -33.42 18.13
C THR A 624 19.21 -32.58 17.94
N VAL A 625 18.96 -32.17 16.69
CA VAL A 625 17.82 -31.32 16.33
C VAL A 625 16.94 -32.04 15.33
N THR A 626 15.62 -31.85 15.47
CA THR A 626 14.64 -32.18 14.43
C THR A 626 13.94 -30.89 14.05
N TYR A 627 14.00 -30.52 12.78
CA TYR A 627 13.51 -29.24 12.28
C TYR A 627 12.80 -29.38 10.94
N LEU A 628 12.05 -28.35 10.57
CA LEU A 628 11.50 -28.15 9.23
C LEU A 628 12.36 -27.14 8.49
N ALA A 629 12.78 -27.54 7.29
CA ALA A 629 13.48 -26.71 6.32
C ALA A 629 12.59 -26.39 5.12
N VAL A 630 12.85 -25.27 4.44
CA VAL A 630 12.10 -24.87 3.24
C VAL A 630 12.20 -25.97 2.16
N GLY A 631 11.04 -26.41 1.68
CA GLY A 631 10.87 -27.33 0.54
C GLY A 631 10.78 -26.57 -0.78
N ASP A 632 9.83 -26.94 -1.66
CA ASP A 632 9.56 -26.21 -2.90
C ASP A 632 8.42 -25.18 -2.68
N PRO A 633 8.70 -23.86 -2.58
CA PRO A 633 7.68 -22.84 -2.41
C PRO A 633 6.98 -22.44 -3.73
N TYR A 634 7.44 -22.94 -4.87
CA TYR A 634 7.09 -22.40 -6.19
C TYR A 634 5.87 -23.07 -6.84
N GLY A 635 5.32 -22.42 -7.87
CA GLY A 635 4.21 -22.93 -8.66
C GLY A 635 2.98 -22.02 -8.67
N TYR A 636 1.98 -22.40 -9.47
CA TYR A 636 0.70 -21.67 -9.53
C TYR A 636 0.00 -21.70 -8.17
N THR A 637 0.01 -22.86 -7.54
CA THR A 637 -0.20 -23.06 -6.10
C THR A 637 1.14 -23.48 -5.48
N PRO A 638 1.33 -23.37 -4.16
CA PRO A 638 2.57 -23.82 -3.52
C PRO A 638 2.88 -25.28 -3.88
N ASN A 639 4.10 -25.55 -4.37
CA ASN A 639 4.56 -26.84 -4.88
C ASN A 639 3.64 -27.46 -5.95
N ASN A 640 2.90 -26.62 -6.71
CA ASN A 640 1.84 -27.01 -7.65
C ASN A 640 0.83 -28.03 -7.10
N GLN A 641 0.60 -28.02 -5.78
CA GLN A 641 -0.35 -28.92 -5.15
C GLN A 641 -1.79 -28.57 -5.54
N PRO A 642 -2.71 -29.54 -5.60
CA PRO A 642 -4.11 -29.25 -5.88
C PRO A 642 -4.68 -28.18 -4.95
N TRP A 643 -5.40 -27.20 -5.50
CA TRP A 643 -5.94 -26.09 -4.71
C TRP A 643 -6.84 -26.57 -3.55
N ASN A 644 -7.55 -27.68 -3.77
CA ASN A 644 -8.46 -28.28 -2.79
C ASN A 644 -7.75 -29.04 -1.67
N THR A 645 -6.42 -29.12 -1.69
CA THR A 645 -5.60 -29.63 -0.59
C THR A 645 -4.80 -28.53 0.08
N ILE A 646 -4.37 -27.50 -0.67
CA ILE A 646 -3.41 -26.50 -0.19
C ILE A 646 -4.00 -25.11 0.02
N LEU A 647 -5.22 -24.76 -0.43
CA LEU A 647 -5.80 -23.43 -0.15
C LEU A 647 -6.59 -23.40 1.16
N GLU A 648 -6.04 -24.00 2.22
CA GLU A 648 -6.52 -23.76 3.59
C GLU A 648 -6.06 -22.39 4.05
N GLY A 649 -6.93 -21.64 4.73
CA GLY A 649 -6.56 -20.34 5.29
C GLY A 649 -7.40 -19.97 6.50
N CYS A 650 -7.03 -18.89 7.18
CA CYS A 650 -7.66 -18.40 8.41
C CYS A 650 -8.43 -17.07 8.21
N GLY A 651 -8.80 -16.75 6.98
CA GLY A 651 -9.52 -15.53 6.60
C GLY A 651 -11.05 -15.65 6.67
N MET A 652 -11.71 -14.66 6.05
CA MET A 652 -13.17 -14.46 6.08
C MET A 652 -13.95 -15.58 5.38
N PHE A 653 -13.35 -16.20 4.37
CA PHE A 653 -13.95 -17.24 3.54
C PHE A 653 -13.05 -18.49 3.44
N TYR A 654 -13.60 -19.58 2.89
CA TYR A 654 -12.84 -20.73 2.42
C TYR A 654 -13.28 -21.10 0.99
N VAL A 655 -12.36 -21.62 0.19
CA VAL A 655 -12.59 -21.95 -1.22
C VAL A 655 -13.41 -23.23 -1.32
N THR A 656 -14.45 -23.25 -2.17
CA THR A 656 -15.27 -24.44 -2.44
C THR A 656 -15.22 -24.91 -3.88
N GLU A 657 -15.00 -24.00 -4.81
CA GLU A 657 -14.81 -24.28 -6.22
C GLU A 657 -13.82 -23.28 -6.80
N PHE A 658 -12.94 -23.73 -7.69
CA PHE A 658 -11.99 -22.86 -8.37
C PHE A 658 -11.70 -23.40 -9.77
N ILE A 659 -11.87 -22.53 -10.77
CA ILE A 659 -11.51 -22.79 -12.16
C ILE A 659 -10.68 -21.58 -12.64
N PRO A 660 -9.40 -21.78 -12.99
CA PRO A 660 -8.52 -20.69 -13.37
C PRO A 660 -8.86 -20.12 -14.76
N GLY A 661 -8.46 -18.87 -15.00
CA GLY A 661 -8.53 -18.22 -16.31
C GLY A 661 -9.78 -17.36 -16.55
N VAL A 662 -9.66 -16.39 -17.47
CA VAL A 662 -10.76 -15.48 -17.85
C VAL A 662 -11.95 -16.26 -18.38
N GLY A 663 -13.17 -15.83 -18.01
CA GLY A 663 -14.42 -16.53 -18.30
C GLY A 663 -14.81 -17.59 -17.26
N HIS A 664 -13.94 -17.83 -16.28
CA HIS A 664 -14.20 -18.72 -15.15
C HIS A 664 -14.27 -17.94 -13.82
N GLY A 665 -13.84 -18.54 -12.71
CA GLY A 665 -14.01 -17.93 -11.40
C GLY A 665 -13.78 -18.84 -10.20
N MET A 666 -14.09 -18.31 -9.03
CA MET A 666 -13.97 -18.98 -7.74
C MET A 666 -15.27 -18.83 -6.95
N THR A 667 -15.67 -19.89 -6.25
CA THR A 667 -16.78 -19.86 -5.28
C THR A 667 -16.19 -20.05 -3.89
N LEU A 668 -16.40 -19.08 -3.01
CA LEU A 668 -16.00 -19.16 -1.61
C LEU A 668 -17.23 -19.13 -0.70
N LYS A 669 -17.07 -19.74 0.47
CA LYS A 669 -18.09 -19.75 1.52
C LYS A 669 -17.58 -19.07 2.77
N ARG A 670 -18.47 -18.43 3.50
CA ARG A 670 -18.21 -17.80 4.79
C ARG A 670 -17.55 -18.79 5.75
N SER A 671 -16.43 -18.40 6.34
CA SER A 671 -15.82 -19.15 7.43
C SER A 671 -16.45 -18.73 8.76
N SER A 672 -17.11 -19.68 9.44
CA SER A 672 -17.53 -19.50 10.84
C SER A 672 -16.36 -19.58 11.83
N HIS A 673 -15.15 -19.84 11.34
CA HIS A 673 -13.91 -19.99 12.10
C HIS A 673 -13.00 -18.76 12.01
N PHE A 674 -13.39 -17.77 11.20
CA PHE A 674 -12.71 -16.47 11.17
C PHE A 674 -12.73 -15.83 12.56
N TYR A 675 -11.73 -15.03 12.89
CA TYR A 675 -11.64 -14.46 14.22
C TYR A 675 -12.77 -13.46 14.49
N MET A 676 -13.10 -12.62 13.50
CA MET A 676 -13.98 -11.46 13.66
C MET A 676 -15.45 -11.87 13.69
N GLU A 677 -16.20 -11.29 14.63
CA GLU A 677 -17.65 -11.37 14.65
C GLU A 677 -18.28 -10.65 13.45
N LYS A 678 -19.44 -11.13 13.01
CA LYS A 678 -20.22 -10.50 11.94
C LYS A 678 -20.57 -9.06 12.33
N PRO A 679 -20.20 -8.05 11.51
CA PRO A 679 -20.50 -6.66 11.82
C PRO A 679 -21.99 -6.42 12.08
N LEU A 680 -22.29 -5.64 13.12
CA LEU A 680 -23.66 -5.20 13.37
C LEU A 680 -24.10 -4.22 12.28
N LEU A 681 -25.30 -4.43 11.73
CA LEU A 681 -25.85 -3.55 10.71
C LEU A 681 -26.15 -2.18 11.32
N GLY A 682 -25.30 -1.20 11.07
CA GLY A 682 -25.34 0.13 11.69
C GLY A 682 -23.99 0.60 12.24
N GLU A 683 -23.00 -0.30 12.36
CA GLU A 683 -21.59 0.08 12.51
C GLU A 683 -21.09 0.59 11.15
N ILE A 684 -20.76 1.86 11.07
CA ILE A 684 -20.35 2.50 9.82
C ILE A 684 -19.07 3.31 9.96
N ASP A 685 -18.59 3.59 11.19
CA ASP A 685 -17.28 4.21 11.42
C ASP A 685 -16.14 3.17 11.39
N PHE A 686 -16.40 1.93 11.83
CA PHE A 686 -15.43 0.83 11.94
C PHE A 686 -14.18 1.22 12.75
N VAL A 687 -14.38 1.98 13.83
CA VAL A 687 -13.35 2.40 14.78
C VAL A 687 -13.50 1.62 16.08
N LYS A 688 -12.50 0.80 16.42
CA LYS A 688 -12.51 0.09 17.70
C LYS A 688 -12.47 1.05 18.89
N LYS A 689 -13.24 0.72 19.92
CA LYS A 689 -13.35 1.51 21.15
C LYS A 689 -12.36 1.00 22.20
N PRO A 690 -12.13 1.72 23.32
CA PRO A 690 -11.19 1.29 24.37
C PRO A 690 -11.48 -0.09 24.99
N SER A 691 -12.69 -0.63 24.81
CA SER A 691 -13.03 -2.02 25.19
C SER A 691 -12.35 -3.07 24.29
N GLY A 692 -11.72 -2.69 23.19
CA GLY A 692 -11.10 -3.57 22.20
C GLY A 692 -12.06 -4.11 21.13
N GLY A 693 -13.37 -3.82 21.24
CA GLY A 693 -14.39 -4.16 20.23
C GLY A 693 -14.98 -2.94 19.53
N TYR A 694 -15.91 -3.18 18.61
CA TYR A 694 -16.67 -2.14 17.93
C TYR A 694 -17.94 -1.79 18.70
N LYS A 695 -18.47 -0.60 18.44
CA LYS A 695 -19.69 -0.10 19.09
C LYS A 695 -20.38 0.92 18.22
N ILE A 696 -21.67 0.65 17.97
CA ILE A 696 -22.55 1.62 17.33
C ILE A 696 -22.82 2.74 18.32
N ASP A 697 -22.22 3.90 18.11
CA ASP A 697 -22.28 5.03 19.04
C ASP A 697 -22.72 6.33 18.34
N ILE A 698 -22.43 7.48 18.97
CA ILE A 698 -22.83 8.78 18.45
C ILE A 698 -22.10 9.14 17.15
N PHE A 699 -20.88 8.63 16.93
CA PHE A 699 -20.11 8.90 15.72
C PHE A 699 -20.77 8.24 14.50
N ASP A 700 -21.24 6.99 14.61
CA ASP A 700 -22.03 6.35 13.54
C ASP A 700 -23.28 7.16 13.20
N VAL A 701 -24.01 7.62 14.22
CA VAL A 701 -25.22 8.43 14.02
C VAL A 701 -24.88 9.77 13.36
N VAL A 702 -23.78 10.42 13.75
CA VAL A 702 -23.33 11.69 13.16
C VAL A 702 -22.91 11.50 11.71
N ILE A 703 -22.18 10.45 11.37
CA ILE A 703 -21.78 10.15 9.99
C ILE A 703 -23.04 9.91 9.14
N ALA A 704 -23.93 9.03 9.56
CA ALA A 704 -25.17 8.74 8.84
C ALA A 704 -26.03 10.01 8.67
N ALA A 705 -26.19 10.81 9.72
CA ALA A 705 -26.96 12.06 9.67
C ALA A 705 -26.31 13.12 8.78
N SER A 706 -24.97 13.16 8.69
CA SER A 706 -24.24 14.08 7.82
C SER A 706 -24.38 13.71 6.34
N ALA A 707 -24.53 12.41 6.05
CA ALA A 707 -24.82 11.90 4.72
C ALA A 707 -26.31 11.92 4.36
N TYR A 708 -27.22 12.24 5.29
CA TYR A 708 -28.67 12.18 5.04
C TYR A 708 -29.09 13.03 3.84
N GLY A 709 -29.79 12.40 2.90
CA GLY A 709 -30.27 13.00 1.67
C GLY A 709 -29.30 12.95 0.50
N SER A 710 -28.04 12.55 0.73
CA SER A 710 -27.04 12.36 -0.33
C SER A 710 -27.29 11.11 -1.16
N GLU A 711 -26.90 11.14 -2.43
CA GLU A 711 -27.03 10.01 -3.36
C GLU A 711 -25.73 9.69 -4.11
N GLY A 712 -25.60 8.40 -4.46
CA GLY A 712 -24.51 7.85 -5.28
C GLY A 712 -24.99 7.18 -6.57
N GLY A 713 -26.30 7.21 -6.86
CA GLY A 713 -26.92 6.69 -8.07
C GLY A 713 -26.90 7.66 -9.27
N ALA A 714 -26.15 8.74 -9.14
CA ALA A 714 -25.96 9.79 -10.13
C ALA A 714 -24.53 10.32 -9.95
N VAL A 715 -24.24 11.56 -10.37
CA VAL A 715 -23.01 12.24 -9.94
C VAL A 715 -23.00 12.24 -8.40
N PRO A 716 -22.05 11.56 -7.74
CA PRO A 716 -22.11 11.40 -6.30
C PRO A 716 -22.05 12.75 -5.58
N ASP A 717 -22.94 12.94 -4.62
CA ASP A 717 -22.92 14.14 -3.78
C ASP A 717 -21.63 14.22 -2.95
N VAL A 718 -21.20 15.43 -2.61
CA VAL A 718 -20.01 15.65 -1.78
C VAL A 718 -20.07 14.97 -0.40
N ASN A 719 -21.28 14.79 0.13
CA ASN A 719 -21.53 14.14 1.43
C ASN A 719 -21.98 12.67 1.28
N TRP A 720 -21.93 12.10 0.07
CA TRP A 720 -22.27 10.71 -0.17
C TRP A 720 -21.34 9.77 0.62
N PHE A 721 -21.94 8.89 1.41
CA PHE A 721 -21.22 7.93 2.25
C PHE A 721 -21.80 6.52 2.04
N PRO A 722 -21.21 5.69 1.16
CA PRO A 722 -21.71 4.35 0.83
C PRO A 722 -21.98 3.44 2.04
N GLY A 723 -21.19 3.57 3.11
CA GLY A 723 -21.35 2.77 4.33
C GLY A 723 -22.65 3.05 5.09
N ALA A 724 -23.26 4.22 4.87
CA ALA A 724 -24.53 4.64 5.47
C ALA A 724 -25.74 4.31 4.60
N ASP A 725 -25.55 3.86 3.36
CA ASP A 725 -26.64 3.32 2.52
C ASP A 725 -26.89 1.86 2.89
N LEU A 726 -27.84 1.66 3.80
CA LEU A 726 -28.17 0.40 4.45
C LEU A 726 -29.57 -0.09 4.05
N ALA A 727 -30.47 0.76 3.60
CA ALA A 727 -31.86 0.45 3.34
C ALA A 727 -32.11 0.06 1.87
N PRO A 728 -33.14 -0.76 1.58
CA PRO A 728 -33.54 -1.07 0.21
C PRO A 728 -33.87 0.19 -0.60
N GLY A 729 -33.35 0.27 -1.84
CA GLY A 729 -33.68 1.35 -2.75
C GLY A 729 -32.51 1.75 -3.65
N ILE A 730 -32.69 2.86 -4.37
CA ILE A 730 -31.60 3.50 -5.12
C ILE A 730 -30.43 3.86 -4.18
N PRO A 731 -29.20 4.05 -4.67
CA PRO A 731 -28.06 4.40 -3.84
C PRO A 731 -28.23 5.81 -3.23
N LYS A 732 -28.78 5.85 -2.01
CA LYS A 732 -29.16 7.08 -1.32
C LYS A 732 -29.24 6.84 0.19
N VAL A 733 -28.75 7.78 0.98
CA VAL A 733 -28.95 7.78 2.44
C VAL A 733 -30.27 8.48 2.75
N ASP A 734 -31.27 7.74 3.19
CA ASP A 734 -32.59 8.19 3.57
C ASP A 734 -32.91 7.95 5.06
N ILE A 735 -34.18 8.11 5.45
CA ILE A 735 -34.59 8.01 6.85
C ILE A 735 -34.51 6.58 7.39
N PHE A 736 -34.69 5.56 6.55
CA PHE A 736 -34.61 4.16 6.95
C PHE A 736 -33.16 3.76 7.26
N ASP A 737 -32.18 4.39 6.62
CA ASP A 737 -30.78 4.25 6.97
C ASP A 737 -30.47 4.76 8.37
N ILE A 738 -30.92 5.99 8.67
CA ILE A 738 -30.77 6.58 10.00
C ILE A 738 -31.46 5.73 11.06
N VAL A 739 -32.66 5.21 10.77
CA VAL A 739 -33.39 4.30 11.67
C VAL A 739 -32.63 2.99 11.88
N THR A 740 -31.95 2.48 10.86
CA THR A 740 -31.14 1.26 10.97
C THR A 740 -29.96 1.45 11.92
N VAL A 741 -29.19 2.53 11.75
CA VAL A 741 -28.06 2.88 12.64
C VAL A 741 -28.57 3.14 14.07
N THR A 742 -29.53 4.04 14.23
CA THR A 742 -30.03 4.44 15.55
C THR A 742 -30.78 3.32 16.28
N GLY A 743 -31.41 2.39 15.55
CA GLY A 743 -32.08 1.22 16.11
C GLY A 743 -31.12 0.20 16.72
N LYS A 744 -29.82 0.32 16.46
CA LYS A 744 -28.75 -0.52 17.02
C LYS A 744 -27.80 0.23 17.96
N TYR A 745 -28.10 1.49 18.26
CA TYR A 745 -27.29 2.33 19.12
C TYR A 745 -26.97 1.66 20.47
N GLY A 746 -25.70 1.68 20.85
CA GLY A 746 -25.16 1.13 22.09
C GLY A 746 -24.84 -0.36 22.05
N GLN A 747 -25.09 -1.06 20.93
CA GLN A 747 -24.68 -2.45 20.77
C GLN A 747 -23.18 -2.55 20.47
N GLU A 748 -22.54 -3.59 20.99
CA GLU A 748 -21.11 -3.86 20.88
C GLU A 748 -20.89 -5.25 20.27
N PHE A 749 -19.79 -5.43 19.54
CA PHE A 749 -19.38 -6.71 18.96
C PHE A 749 -17.85 -6.80 18.78
N ASP A 750 -17.35 -8.00 18.49
CA ASP A 750 -15.92 -8.33 18.31
C ASP A 750 -15.03 -7.86 19.47
N ILE A 751 -15.50 -8.03 20.70
CA ILE A 751 -14.69 -7.80 21.90
C ILE A 751 -13.68 -8.97 22.01
N PRO A 752 -12.37 -8.71 22.00
CA PRO A 752 -11.37 -9.76 22.10
C PRO A 752 -11.55 -10.59 23.37
N PRO A 753 -11.25 -11.90 23.33
CA PRO A 753 -11.25 -12.71 24.53
C PRO A 753 -10.24 -12.17 25.56
N PRO A 754 -10.47 -12.40 26.87
CA PRO A 754 -9.61 -11.91 27.94
C PRO A 754 -8.18 -12.46 27.90
#